data_AF-K6Q2U1-F1
#
_entry.id   AF-K6Q2U1-F1
#
_cell.length_a   1.000
_cell.length_b   1.000
_cell.length_c   1.000
_cell.angle_alpha   90.00
_cell.angle_beta   90.00
_cell.angle_gamma   90.00
#
_symmetry.space_group_name_H-M   'P 1'
#
loop_
_entity.id
_entity.type
_entity.pdbx_description
1 polymer ?
#
loop_
_entity_poly.entity_id
_entity_poly.type
_entity_poly.pdbx_seq_one_letter_code
_entity_poly.pdbx_strand_id
1 'polypeptide(L)'
;MEESLAFYAHSPGATGQWHQLVEHLRSVSKMARAFADAFGMGDIAYLLGLLHDLGKFNPEFQHYLRATHEGRATSSVPHAVWGAALLYGLARIRGGTDVWKELALPILGHHAGLEDAGVAATKLDAFWQERGPEVVEAQKRLAAAGLRLPVPRVPAFTTSTQREFAIRMVFSALVDADYLDTERHFEPEQASLRGRGPSLETLWHRLEAAQRKILDDSTVVNRIRREVYEACVRAASGPPGVYRLTVPTGGGKTRSGLAFALRHALIHDLRRVVVAIPYTSIIDQTARVYREILGDEAVLEHHSALQVPEEDERQDESVVRHRLATENWDAPIVVTTTVQMLESLFSNRPSKVRKIHRLSGAVIVLDEVQALPPELLRPTLDVLGWLATPVEEGGFGSTVVLSTATQPALEAVCGSEHPHLARAIEIVPDFPKHFALLKRVEYEWRPDAITWDTLAGEVEQLHQVLVVLNSRRDAFALLSALEDVPDVFHLSTLLCGAHRKRVLEEVKRRLRQGEPVRLVSTQVVEAGVDLDFPVVYRAVGPLDRIVQAAGRCNREGRLPSGPGRVIVFEPAGGRTPSGPYKVGLEKARLLLRHHPVSHLHDPDLYREYFRRLFADVDLDKKRIQEYRQALNYPEVAQRYRLIESDTVPVVVPYMDAAAQLEEFLARPGYVAWRRLQPYIVNLFAYEVATRGEWLERVADSLYLWKGAYDERLGMVEGYADPADLIV
;
A
#
# COMPACT_ATOMS: atom_id res chain seq x y z
N MET A 1 18.13 -21.65 -52.14
CA MET A 1 17.03 -21.80 -51.17
C MET A 1 17.55 -21.26 -49.86
N GLU A 2 17.32 -19.97 -49.58
CA GLU A 2 17.52 -19.44 -48.23
C GLU A 2 16.39 -20.03 -47.38
N GLU A 3 16.69 -20.97 -46.48
CA GLU A 3 15.80 -21.23 -45.36
C GLU A 3 15.57 -19.87 -44.68
N SER A 4 14.34 -19.34 -44.75
CA SER A 4 13.98 -18.14 -44.00
C SER A 4 14.19 -18.48 -42.53
N LEU A 5 15.30 -18.04 -41.94
CA LEU A 5 15.59 -18.22 -40.52
C LEU A 5 14.44 -17.60 -39.73
N ALA A 6 13.52 -18.44 -39.24
CA ALA A 6 12.49 -18.03 -38.32
C ALA A 6 13.18 -17.55 -37.03
N PHE A 7 12.88 -16.31 -36.63
CA PHE A 7 13.38 -15.70 -35.40
C PHE A 7 12.41 -15.98 -34.27
N TYR A 8 12.93 -16.44 -33.13
CA TYR A 8 12.14 -16.80 -31.96
C TYR A 8 12.35 -15.83 -30.81
N ALA A 9 11.27 -15.51 -30.10
CA ALA A 9 11.32 -14.71 -28.87
C ALA A 9 11.65 -15.57 -27.65
N HIS A 10 11.09 -16.79 -27.58
CA HIS A 10 11.24 -17.70 -26.45
C HIS A 10 11.38 -19.14 -26.92
N SER A 11 11.94 -19.98 -26.05
CA SER A 11 12.02 -21.43 -26.23
C SER A 11 10.64 -22.07 -26.32
N PRO A 12 10.55 -23.36 -26.71
CA PRO A 12 9.30 -24.09 -26.72
C PRO A 12 8.53 -23.99 -25.39
N GLY A 13 7.25 -23.66 -25.49
CA GLY A 13 6.33 -23.53 -24.36
C GLY A 13 5.64 -24.84 -24.02
N ALA A 14 4.52 -24.78 -23.29
CA ALA A 14 3.75 -25.96 -22.87
C ALA A 14 3.26 -26.82 -24.06
N THR A 15 3.05 -26.22 -25.23
CA THR A 15 2.59 -26.91 -26.45
C THR A 15 3.73 -27.53 -27.26
N GLY A 16 4.99 -27.40 -26.81
CA GLY A 16 6.17 -27.84 -27.55
C GLY A 16 6.52 -26.98 -28.77
N GLN A 17 5.78 -25.88 -29.01
CA GLN A 17 6.04 -24.96 -30.11
C GLN A 17 6.90 -23.79 -29.67
N TRP A 18 7.80 -23.33 -30.55
CA TRP A 18 8.60 -22.14 -30.35
C TRP A 18 7.76 -20.86 -30.45
N HIS A 19 8.04 -19.86 -29.62
CA HIS A 19 7.37 -18.57 -29.70
C HIS A 19 7.99 -17.70 -30.80
N GLN A 20 7.26 -17.41 -31.87
CA GLN A 20 7.75 -16.57 -32.97
C GLN A 20 7.95 -15.12 -32.52
N LEU A 21 9.11 -14.53 -32.85
CA LEU A 21 9.45 -13.17 -32.42
C LEU A 21 8.47 -12.12 -32.96
N VAL A 22 8.05 -12.25 -34.21
CA VAL A 22 7.13 -11.29 -34.86
C VAL A 22 5.74 -11.33 -34.22
N GLU A 23 5.28 -12.51 -33.80
CA GLU A 23 3.99 -12.69 -33.14
C GLU A 23 4.02 -12.10 -31.74
N HIS A 24 5.07 -12.41 -30.98
CA HIS A 24 5.35 -11.83 -29.67
C HIS A 24 5.34 -10.29 -29.70
N LEU A 25 6.17 -9.68 -30.57
CA LEU A 25 6.25 -8.22 -30.69
C LEU A 25 4.89 -7.58 -31.07
N ARG A 26 4.10 -8.23 -31.94
CA ARG A 26 2.74 -7.77 -32.29
C ARG A 26 1.77 -7.89 -31.13
N SER A 27 1.85 -8.98 -30.37
CA SER A 27 0.98 -9.23 -29.23
C SER A 27 1.27 -8.22 -28.10
N VAL A 28 2.54 -8.09 -27.71
CA VAL A 28 3.00 -7.14 -26.69
C VAL A 28 2.65 -5.70 -27.08
N SER A 29 2.94 -5.28 -28.32
CA SER A 29 2.61 -3.91 -28.77
C SER A 29 1.11 -3.60 -28.72
N LYS A 30 0.24 -4.54 -29.12
CA LYS A 30 -1.21 -4.36 -29.05
C LYS A 30 -1.71 -4.30 -27.60
N MET A 31 -1.21 -5.17 -26.73
CA MET A 31 -1.60 -5.16 -25.31
C MET A 31 -1.10 -3.90 -24.59
N ALA A 32 0.17 -3.53 -24.77
CA ALA A 32 0.74 -2.32 -24.19
C ALA A 32 -0.02 -1.06 -24.65
N ARG A 33 -0.41 -1.01 -25.93
CA ARG A 33 -1.29 0.04 -26.46
C ARG A 33 -2.64 0.07 -25.72
N ALA A 34 -3.33 -1.06 -25.65
CA ALA A 34 -4.65 -1.14 -25.01
C ALA A 34 -4.60 -0.69 -23.53
N PHE A 35 -3.51 -0.99 -22.82
CA PHE A 35 -3.30 -0.51 -21.46
C PHE A 35 -3.06 1.01 -21.39
N ALA A 36 -2.27 1.55 -22.32
CA ALA A 36 -1.86 2.94 -22.34
C ALA A 36 -2.83 3.91 -23.02
N ASP A 37 -3.78 3.41 -23.81
CA ASP A 37 -4.86 4.21 -24.41
C ASP A 37 -5.69 4.91 -23.33
N ALA A 38 -5.86 4.28 -22.15
CA ALA A 38 -6.58 4.83 -21.01
C ALA A 38 -5.99 6.14 -20.45
N PHE A 39 -4.74 6.47 -20.79
CA PHE A 39 -4.07 7.71 -20.40
C PHE A 39 -3.35 8.39 -21.57
N GLY A 40 -3.83 8.16 -22.80
CA GLY A 40 -3.39 8.89 -23.99
C GLY A 40 -1.96 8.59 -24.48
N MET A 41 -1.35 7.49 -24.04
CA MET A 41 0.03 7.11 -24.41
C MET A 41 0.10 5.83 -25.25
N GLY A 42 -1.02 5.41 -25.84
CA GLY A 42 -1.14 4.17 -26.61
C GLY A 42 -0.14 4.02 -27.76
N ASP A 43 0.08 5.09 -28.54
CA ASP A 43 1.00 5.04 -29.69
C ASP A 43 2.47 4.89 -29.25
N ILE A 44 2.85 5.51 -28.13
CA ILE A 44 4.19 5.31 -27.54
C ILE A 44 4.31 3.86 -27.09
N ALA A 45 3.38 3.37 -26.27
CA ALA A 45 3.42 2.00 -25.74
C ALA A 45 3.42 0.94 -26.86
N TYR A 46 2.68 1.18 -27.96
CA TYR A 46 2.70 0.34 -29.14
C TYR A 46 4.09 0.28 -29.79
N LEU A 47 4.74 1.44 -30.00
CA LEU A 47 6.11 1.50 -30.52
C LEU A 47 7.06 0.73 -29.60
N LEU A 48 6.95 0.92 -28.28
CA LEU A 48 7.86 0.29 -27.34
C LEU A 48 7.70 -1.24 -27.37
N GLY A 49 6.46 -1.74 -27.45
CA GLY A 49 6.20 -3.17 -27.58
C GLY A 49 6.80 -3.78 -28.85
N LEU A 50 6.86 -3.05 -29.96
CA LEU A 50 7.51 -3.52 -31.19
C LEU A 50 9.04 -3.57 -31.10
N LEU A 51 9.63 -2.79 -30.20
CA LEU A 51 11.07 -2.57 -30.14
C LEU A 51 11.75 -3.17 -28.91
N HIS A 52 11.02 -3.50 -27.85
CA HIS A 52 11.61 -3.89 -26.57
C HIS A 52 12.59 -5.06 -26.71
N ASP A 53 12.24 -6.01 -27.59
CA ASP A 53 12.98 -7.24 -27.86
C ASP A 53 13.70 -7.23 -29.24
N LEU A 54 13.97 -6.06 -29.81
CA LEU A 54 14.64 -5.92 -31.12
C LEU A 54 15.95 -6.73 -31.19
N GLY A 55 16.68 -6.84 -30.08
CA GLY A 55 17.94 -7.58 -30.00
C GLY A 55 17.79 -9.08 -30.27
N LYS A 56 16.59 -9.65 -30.19
CA LYS A 56 16.35 -11.06 -30.52
C LYS A 56 16.48 -11.37 -32.02
N PHE A 57 16.51 -10.35 -32.89
CA PHE A 57 16.91 -10.50 -34.30
C PHE A 57 18.42 -10.70 -34.50
N ASN A 58 19.24 -10.56 -33.44
CA ASN A 58 20.67 -10.87 -33.48
C ASN A 58 20.88 -12.40 -33.64
N PRO A 59 21.66 -12.87 -34.63
CA PRO A 59 21.98 -14.29 -34.78
C PRO A 59 22.62 -14.92 -33.55
N GLU A 60 23.42 -14.16 -32.79
CA GLU A 60 24.04 -14.62 -31.53
C GLU A 60 22.96 -14.98 -30.51
N PHE A 61 21.89 -14.18 -30.41
CA PHE A 61 20.77 -14.46 -29.51
C PHE A 61 20.00 -15.71 -29.95
N GLN A 62 19.74 -15.87 -31.26
CA GLN A 62 19.07 -17.07 -31.77
C GLN A 62 19.88 -18.34 -31.52
N HIS A 63 21.21 -18.26 -31.62
CA HIS A 63 22.09 -19.37 -31.26
C HIS A 63 22.03 -19.68 -29.76
N TYR A 64 22.15 -18.65 -28.92
CA TYR A 64 22.02 -18.75 -27.47
C TYR A 64 20.70 -19.43 -27.05
N LEU A 65 19.57 -19.01 -27.63
CA LEU A 65 18.25 -19.54 -27.29
C LEU A 65 18.11 -21.03 -27.65
N ARG A 66 18.60 -21.44 -28.83
CA ARG A 66 18.60 -22.85 -29.26
C ARG A 66 19.50 -23.72 -28.39
N ALA A 67 20.72 -23.24 -28.13
CA ALA A 67 21.67 -23.96 -27.30
C ALA A 67 21.17 -24.13 -25.86
N THR A 68 20.52 -23.10 -25.29
CA THR A 68 19.90 -23.15 -23.97
C THR A 68 18.77 -24.18 -23.92
N HIS A 69 17.91 -24.22 -24.94
CA HIS A 69 16.85 -25.23 -25.04
C HIS A 69 17.39 -26.66 -25.13
N GLU A 70 18.52 -26.86 -25.81
CA GLU A 70 19.21 -28.15 -25.91
C GLU A 70 20.03 -28.52 -24.66
N GLY A 71 19.97 -27.72 -23.59
CA GLY A 71 20.71 -27.96 -22.34
C GLY A 71 22.21 -27.71 -22.44
N ARG A 72 22.67 -27.00 -23.48
CA ARG A 72 24.09 -26.66 -23.66
C ARG A 72 24.45 -25.42 -22.85
N ALA A 73 25.59 -25.46 -22.16
CA ALA A 73 26.11 -24.31 -21.43
C ALA A 73 26.50 -23.18 -22.39
N THR A 74 25.87 -22.01 -22.24
CA THR A 74 26.15 -20.81 -23.05
C THR A 74 26.10 -19.56 -22.18
N SER A 75 26.80 -18.49 -22.62
CA SER A 75 26.72 -17.18 -21.98
C SER A 75 25.47 -16.42 -22.44
N SER A 76 24.83 -15.72 -21.52
CA SER A 76 23.69 -14.85 -21.81
C SER A 76 24.08 -13.76 -22.81
N VAL A 77 23.28 -13.57 -23.86
CA VAL A 77 23.47 -12.53 -24.87
C VAL A 77 22.54 -11.34 -24.56
N PRO A 78 23.07 -10.12 -24.34
CA PRO A 78 22.24 -8.95 -24.07
C PRO A 78 21.34 -8.58 -25.26
N HIS A 79 20.03 -8.64 -25.09
CA HIS A 79 19.05 -8.29 -26.12
C HIS A 79 18.23 -7.03 -25.81
N ALA A 80 18.01 -6.71 -24.53
CA ALA A 80 17.13 -5.62 -24.10
C ALA A 80 17.60 -4.20 -24.46
N VAL A 81 18.91 -4.01 -24.69
CA VAL A 81 19.50 -2.69 -24.98
C VAL A 81 19.23 -2.23 -26.42
N TRP A 82 19.00 -3.16 -27.35
CA TRP A 82 19.00 -2.88 -28.80
C TRP A 82 17.90 -1.91 -29.23
N GLY A 83 16.66 -2.12 -28.78
CA GLY A 83 15.54 -1.23 -29.11
C GLY A 83 15.71 0.17 -28.54
N ALA A 84 16.21 0.25 -27.29
CA ALA A 84 16.52 1.52 -26.65
C ALA A 84 17.65 2.26 -27.39
N ALA A 85 18.70 1.56 -27.79
CA ALA A 85 19.83 2.12 -28.53
C ALA A 85 19.41 2.65 -29.91
N LEU A 86 18.51 1.94 -30.61
CA LEU A 86 17.93 2.42 -31.87
C LEU A 86 17.25 3.78 -31.68
N LEU A 87 16.37 3.90 -30.69
CA LEU A 87 15.62 5.14 -30.42
C LEU A 87 16.55 6.28 -29.97
N TYR A 88 17.55 5.96 -29.16
CA TYR A 88 18.58 6.90 -28.74
C TYR A 88 19.38 7.45 -29.94
N GLY A 89 19.89 6.56 -30.80
CA GLY A 89 20.63 6.94 -32.01
C GLY A 89 19.79 7.78 -32.97
N LEU A 90 18.53 7.39 -33.21
CA LEU A 90 17.60 8.13 -34.06
C LEU A 90 17.27 9.52 -33.51
N ALA A 91 17.16 9.67 -32.18
CA ALA A 91 16.93 10.97 -31.55
C ALA A 91 18.15 11.90 -31.71
N ARG A 92 19.36 11.37 -31.53
CA ARG A 92 20.61 12.13 -31.75
C ARG A 92 20.75 12.63 -33.19
N ILE A 93 20.48 11.77 -34.18
CA ILE A 93 20.59 12.13 -35.61
C ILE A 93 19.60 13.26 -35.96
N ARG A 94 18.42 13.26 -35.36
CA ARG A 94 17.38 14.29 -35.58
C ARG A 94 17.58 15.56 -34.74
N GLY A 95 18.67 15.66 -33.97
CA GLY A 95 18.94 16.80 -33.09
C GLY A 95 18.04 16.88 -31.85
N GLY A 96 17.23 15.86 -31.58
CA GLY A 96 16.37 15.77 -30.39
C GLY A 96 17.17 15.22 -29.21
N THR A 97 17.78 16.09 -28.41
CA THR A 97 18.70 15.67 -27.34
C THR A 97 18.01 15.07 -26.12
N ASP A 98 16.69 15.25 -25.96
CA ASP A 98 16.00 14.91 -24.71
C ASP A 98 14.82 13.93 -24.85
N VAL A 99 14.18 13.85 -26.01
CA VAL A 99 12.97 13.03 -26.28
C VAL A 99 13.23 11.52 -26.21
N TRP A 100 14.50 11.11 -26.26
CA TRP A 100 14.86 9.70 -26.16
C TRP A 100 14.46 9.10 -24.82
N LYS A 101 14.34 9.89 -23.74
CA LYS A 101 14.08 9.37 -22.39
C LYS A 101 12.72 8.70 -22.29
N GLU A 102 11.71 9.28 -22.92
CA GLU A 102 10.34 8.75 -22.99
C GLU A 102 10.25 7.42 -23.72
N LEU A 103 11.16 7.20 -24.67
CA LEU A 103 11.08 6.09 -25.61
C LEU A 103 12.06 4.98 -25.24
N ALA A 104 13.27 5.32 -24.82
CA ALA A 104 14.34 4.36 -24.59
C ALA A 104 14.42 3.88 -23.14
N LEU A 105 14.09 4.70 -22.13
CA LEU A 105 14.17 4.26 -20.72
C LEU A 105 13.24 3.09 -20.42
N PRO A 106 11.96 3.09 -20.85
CA PRO A 106 11.09 1.94 -20.59
C PRO A 106 11.57 0.66 -21.27
N ILE A 107 12.11 0.76 -22.49
CA ILE A 107 12.70 -0.40 -23.17
C ILE A 107 13.96 -0.85 -22.45
N LEU A 108 14.88 0.04 -22.10
CA LEU A 108 16.12 -0.36 -21.45
C LEU A 108 15.86 -1.09 -20.12
N GLY A 109 14.80 -0.69 -19.41
CA GLY A 109 14.45 -1.21 -18.11
C GLY A 109 13.53 -2.44 -18.07
N HIS A 110 13.01 -2.95 -19.19
CA HIS A 110 11.90 -3.94 -19.13
C HIS A 110 12.22 -5.24 -18.38
N HIS A 111 13.50 -5.63 -18.27
CA HIS A 111 13.94 -6.73 -17.41
C HIS A 111 14.60 -6.30 -16.10
N ALA A 112 15.39 -5.22 -16.08
CA ALA A 112 16.21 -4.82 -14.94
C ALA A 112 15.55 -3.77 -14.03
N GLY A 113 14.53 -3.07 -14.53
CA GLY A 113 13.93 -1.89 -13.94
C GLY A 113 14.37 -0.58 -14.57
N LEU A 114 13.60 0.49 -14.32
CA LEU A 114 13.95 1.83 -14.79
C LEU A 114 15.25 2.31 -14.13
N GLU A 115 16.15 2.85 -14.95
CA GLU A 115 17.50 3.29 -14.59
C GLU A 115 17.56 4.82 -14.49
N ASP A 116 18.61 5.35 -13.85
CA ASP A 116 18.95 6.77 -13.94
C ASP A 116 19.20 7.20 -15.39
N ALA A 117 18.64 8.35 -15.79
CA ALA A 117 18.72 8.83 -17.16
C ALA A 117 20.16 9.15 -17.62
N GLY A 118 21.05 9.61 -16.73
CA GLY A 118 22.45 9.87 -17.06
C GLY A 118 23.25 8.58 -17.26
N VAL A 119 23.06 7.61 -16.37
CA VAL A 119 23.63 6.26 -16.49
C VAL A 119 23.15 5.58 -17.78
N ALA A 120 21.85 5.64 -18.06
CA ALA A 120 21.25 5.11 -19.27
C ALA A 120 21.82 5.77 -20.54
N ALA A 121 21.97 7.10 -20.56
CA ALA A 121 22.55 7.81 -21.70
C ALA A 121 23.98 7.32 -22.02
N THR A 122 24.81 7.15 -20.99
CA THR A 122 26.19 6.67 -21.13
C THR A 122 26.23 5.25 -21.70
N LYS A 123 25.38 4.36 -21.16
CA LYS A 123 25.26 2.97 -21.62
C LYS A 123 24.76 2.86 -23.06
N LEU A 124 23.73 3.64 -23.41
CA LEU A 124 23.15 3.67 -24.75
C LEU A 124 24.12 4.28 -25.76
N ASP A 125 24.87 5.32 -25.38
CA ASP A 125 25.86 5.93 -26.26
C ASP A 125 27.01 4.96 -26.56
N ALA A 126 27.59 4.34 -25.53
CA ALA A 126 28.65 3.35 -25.71
C ALA A 126 28.19 2.19 -26.61
N PHE A 127 27.00 1.64 -26.36
CA PHE A 127 26.43 0.55 -27.16
C PHE A 127 26.15 0.98 -28.61
N TRP A 128 25.66 2.21 -28.82
CA TRP A 128 25.40 2.74 -30.16
C TRP A 128 26.70 2.96 -30.96
N GLN A 129 27.77 3.45 -30.32
CA GLN A 129 29.07 3.60 -30.98
C GLN A 129 29.68 2.26 -31.37
N GLU A 130 29.54 1.24 -30.50
CA GLU A 130 30.10 -0.10 -30.75
C GLU A 130 29.29 -0.89 -31.77
N ARG A 131 27.95 -0.92 -31.63
CA ARG A 131 27.06 -1.85 -32.36
C ARG A 131 25.96 -1.17 -33.18
N GLY A 132 26.00 0.14 -33.36
CA GLY A 132 24.99 0.91 -34.11
C GLY A 132 24.62 0.33 -35.49
N PRO A 133 25.59 -0.06 -36.34
CA PRO A 133 25.30 -0.71 -37.63
C PRO A 133 24.50 -2.01 -37.51
N GLU A 134 24.78 -2.82 -36.48
CA GLU A 134 24.05 -4.08 -36.23
C GLU A 134 22.62 -3.80 -35.75
N VAL A 135 22.43 -2.78 -34.91
CA VAL A 135 21.10 -2.34 -34.45
C VAL A 135 20.23 -1.89 -35.63
N VAL A 136 20.82 -1.16 -36.58
CA VAL A 136 20.13 -0.76 -37.82
C VAL A 136 19.80 -1.98 -38.67
N GLU A 137 20.67 -2.98 -38.73
CA GLU A 137 20.38 -4.23 -39.44
C GLU A 137 19.24 -5.03 -38.80
N ALA A 138 19.19 -5.11 -37.47
CA ALA A 138 18.05 -5.69 -36.75
C ALA A 138 16.74 -4.95 -37.07
N GLN A 139 16.77 -3.61 -37.16
CA GLN A 139 15.63 -2.81 -37.58
C GLN A 139 15.17 -3.11 -39.02
N LYS A 140 16.11 -3.37 -39.95
CA LYS A 140 15.74 -3.80 -41.31
C LYS A 140 15.08 -5.17 -41.30
N ARG A 141 15.56 -6.12 -40.49
CA ARG A 141 14.94 -7.45 -40.33
C ARG A 141 13.51 -7.34 -39.78
N LEU A 142 13.32 -6.49 -38.78
CA LEU A 142 11.99 -6.14 -38.26
C LEU A 142 11.06 -5.63 -39.38
N ALA A 143 11.54 -4.70 -40.20
CA ALA A 143 10.78 -4.16 -41.32
C ALA A 143 10.48 -5.21 -42.41
N ALA A 144 11.45 -6.06 -42.74
CA ALA A 144 11.30 -7.17 -43.68
C ALA A 144 10.29 -8.21 -43.19
N ALA A 145 10.19 -8.41 -41.88
CA ALA A 145 9.16 -9.22 -41.25
C ALA A 145 7.75 -8.58 -41.24
N GLY A 146 7.59 -7.42 -41.89
CA GLY A 146 6.31 -6.74 -42.04
C GLY A 146 5.88 -5.94 -40.81
N LEU A 147 6.80 -5.59 -39.92
CA LEU A 147 6.53 -4.71 -38.77
C LEU A 147 7.04 -3.30 -39.08
N ARG A 148 6.10 -2.39 -39.35
CA ARG A 148 6.40 -0.98 -39.59
C ARG A 148 6.40 -0.22 -38.26
N LEU A 149 7.46 0.54 -38.02
CA LEU A 149 7.56 1.40 -36.85
C LEU A 149 6.73 2.66 -37.05
N PRO A 150 5.75 2.95 -36.17
CA PRO A 150 5.07 4.24 -36.21
C PRO A 150 5.99 5.36 -35.73
N VAL A 151 5.65 6.60 -36.07
CA VAL A 151 6.26 7.79 -35.48
C VAL A 151 5.30 8.28 -34.40
N PRO A 152 5.56 8.01 -33.11
CA PRO A 152 4.65 8.42 -32.05
C PRO A 152 4.75 9.93 -31.86
N ARG A 153 3.61 10.55 -31.53
CA ARG A 153 3.63 11.91 -30.98
C ARG A 153 3.97 11.81 -29.49
N VAL A 154 5.11 12.36 -29.10
CA VAL A 154 5.45 12.54 -27.69
C VAL A 154 4.72 13.78 -27.17
N PRO A 155 3.87 13.67 -26.14
CA PRO A 155 3.17 14.82 -25.60
C PRO A 155 4.14 15.76 -24.89
N ALA A 156 3.76 17.03 -24.82
CA ALA A 156 4.46 17.98 -23.99
C ALA A 156 4.08 17.74 -22.53
N PHE A 157 5.07 17.71 -21.63
CA PHE A 157 4.85 17.63 -20.20
C PHE A 157 5.01 19.02 -19.59
N THR A 158 4.08 19.40 -18.73
CA THR A 158 4.06 20.68 -18.01
C THR A 158 5.17 20.73 -16.97
N THR A 159 5.46 19.60 -16.32
CA THR A 159 6.52 19.50 -15.30
C THR A 159 7.39 18.28 -15.53
N SER A 160 8.61 18.30 -14.96
CA SER A 160 9.50 17.15 -15.00
C SER A 160 8.99 15.97 -14.14
N THR A 161 8.23 16.23 -13.07
CA THR A 161 7.60 15.17 -12.26
C THR A 161 6.43 14.49 -12.99
N GLN A 162 5.66 15.24 -13.81
CA GLN A 162 4.65 14.68 -14.71
C GLN A 162 5.30 13.75 -15.74
N ARG A 163 6.37 14.23 -16.39
CA ARG A 163 7.15 13.46 -17.36
C ARG A 163 7.66 12.16 -16.75
N GLU A 164 8.30 12.25 -15.58
CA GLU A 164 8.80 11.09 -14.84
C GLU A 164 7.72 10.05 -14.59
N PHE A 165 6.56 10.50 -14.10
CA PHE A 165 5.46 9.60 -13.78
C PHE A 165 4.84 8.97 -15.04
N ALA A 166 4.71 9.73 -16.14
CA ALA A 166 4.24 9.23 -17.42
C ALA A 166 5.15 8.14 -18.01
N ILE A 167 6.47 8.32 -17.94
CA ILE A 167 7.44 7.29 -18.36
C ILE A 167 7.26 6.03 -17.52
N ARG A 168 7.08 6.16 -16.20
CA ARG A 168 6.83 5.01 -15.32
C ARG A 168 5.50 4.29 -15.64
N MET A 169 4.46 5.03 -16.01
CA MET A 169 3.16 4.46 -16.39
C MET A 169 3.21 3.72 -17.74
N VAL A 170 3.93 4.25 -18.73
CA VAL A 170 4.19 3.55 -20.00
C VAL A 170 5.06 2.32 -19.76
N PHE A 171 6.08 2.42 -18.91
CA PHE A 171 6.90 1.29 -18.50
C PHE A 171 6.08 0.17 -17.85
N SER A 172 5.16 0.52 -16.95
CA SER A 172 4.22 -0.42 -16.35
C SER A 172 3.38 -1.16 -17.39
N ALA A 173 2.85 -0.46 -18.39
CA ALA A 173 2.05 -1.06 -19.46
C ALA A 173 2.88 -1.99 -20.35
N LEU A 174 4.11 -1.60 -20.72
CA LEU A 174 5.02 -2.42 -21.51
C LEU A 174 5.39 -3.72 -20.80
N VAL A 175 5.82 -3.61 -19.53
CA VAL A 175 6.22 -4.76 -18.72
C VAL A 175 5.04 -5.70 -18.50
N ASP A 176 3.84 -5.20 -18.17
CA ASP A 176 2.70 -6.10 -17.97
C ASP A 176 2.33 -6.84 -19.27
N ALA A 177 2.39 -6.16 -20.42
CA ALA A 177 2.12 -6.78 -21.71
C ALA A 177 3.12 -7.90 -22.06
N ASP A 178 4.42 -7.68 -21.83
CA ASP A 178 5.47 -8.69 -22.06
C ASP A 178 5.29 -9.93 -21.15
N TYR A 179 5.02 -9.70 -19.87
CA TYR A 179 4.76 -10.79 -18.93
C TYR A 179 3.51 -11.59 -19.29
N LEU A 180 2.41 -10.93 -19.67
CA LEU A 180 1.16 -11.61 -20.02
C LEU A 180 1.28 -12.41 -21.33
N ASP A 181 2.07 -11.92 -22.29
CA ASP A 181 2.33 -12.66 -23.53
C ASP A 181 3.20 -13.90 -23.27
N THR A 182 4.24 -13.72 -22.47
CA THR A 182 5.14 -14.80 -22.04
C THR A 182 4.37 -15.87 -21.25
N GLU A 183 3.51 -15.46 -20.32
CA GLU A 183 2.65 -16.37 -19.56
C GLU A 183 1.72 -17.15 -20.48
N ARG A 184 1.08 -16.51 -21.47
CA ARG A 184 0.21 -17.20 -22.42
C ARG A 184 0.94 -18.30 -23.19
N HIS A 185 2.23 -18.11 -23.48
CA HIS A 185 3.05 -19.09 -24.18
C HIS A 185 3.48 -20.27 -23.30
N PHE A 186 3.92 -20.00 -22.08
CA PHE A 186 4.44 -21.03 -21.17
C PHE A 186 3.38 -21.70 -20.31
N GLU A 187 2.31 -20.99 -19.96
CA GLU A 187 1.28 -21.40 -19.00
C GLU A 187 -0.14 -21.05 -19.52
N PRO A 188 -0.56 -21.57 -20.69
CA PRO A 188 -1.82 -21.17 -21.33
C PRO A 188 -3.07 -21.45 -20.48
N GLU A 189 -3.04 -22.51 -19.67
CA GLU A 189 -4.13 -22.82 -18.74
C GLU A 189 -4.29 -21.73 -17.68
N GLN A 190 -3.19 -21.28 -17.06
CA GLN A 190 -3.20 -20.17 -16.09
C GLN A 190 -3.63 -18.87 -16.74
N ALA A 191 -3.11 -18.55 -17.92
CA ALA A 191 -3.48 -17.35 -18.66
C ALA A 191 -4.99 -17.29 -18.97
N SER A 192 -5.63 -18.44 -19.21
CA SER A 192 -7.07 -18.53 -19.50
C SER A 192 -7.98 -18.18 -18.31
N LEU A 193 -7.43 -18.16 -17.09
CA LEU A 193 -8.16 -17.85 -15.85
C LEU A 193 -8.22 -16.35 -15.55
N ARG A 194 -7.39 -15.51 -16.19
CA ARG A 194 -7.35 -14.06 -16.00
C ARG A 194 -8.62 -13.37 -16.51
N GLY A 195 -8.92 -12.17 -16.00
CA GLY A 195 -10.00 -11.30 -16.48
C GLY A 195 -11.44 -11.77 -16.23
N ARG A 196 -11.68 -12.84 -15.44
CA ARG A 196 -13.02 -13.42 -15.18
C ARG A 196 -13.69 -12.82 -13.94
N GLY A 197 -13.96 -11.52 -13.95
CA GLY A 197 -14.69 -10.81 -12.89
C GLY A 197 -16.05 -10.28 -13.33
N PRO A 198 -17.01 -10.07 -12.41
CA PRO A 198 -18.29 -9.40 -12.71
C PRO A 198 -18.06 -7.94 -13.14
N SER A 199 -18.98 -7.41 -13.95
CA SER A 199 -18.94 -6.00 -14.34
C SER A 199 -19.26 -5.07 -13.16
N LEU A 200 -18.79 -3.82 -13.22
CA LEU A 200 -19.12 -2.81 -12.20
C LEU A 200 -20.63 -2.58 -12.06
N GLU A 201 -21.41 -2.79 -13.12
CA GLU A 201 -22.87 -2.69 -13.11
C GLU A 201 -23.49 -3.80 -12.26
N THR A 202 -23.06 -5.05 -12.47
CA THR A 202 -23.47 -6.17 -11.61
C THR A 202 -23.12 -5.91 -10.15
N LEU A 203 -21.91 -5.38 -9.89
CA LEU A 203 -21.46 -5.06 -8.53
C LEU A 203 -22.30 -3.96 -7.88
N TRP A 204 -22.67 -2.92 -8.63
CA TRP A 204 -23.57 -1.88 -8.15
C TRP A 204 -24.93 -2.45 -7.75
N HIS A 205 -25.54 -3.32 -8.57
CA HIS A 205 -26.82 -3.94 -8.23
C HIS A 205 -26.75 -4.83 -6.99
N ARG A 206 -25.65 -5.59 -6.81
CA ARG A 206 -25.41 -6.37 -5.60
C ARG A 206 -25.31 -5.48 -4.37
N LEU A 207 -24.54 -4.39 -4.44
CA LEU A 207 -24.44 -3.41 -3.35
C LEU A 207 -25.79 -2.75 -3.03
N GLU A 208 -26.54 -2.33 -4.04
CA GLU A 208 -27.85 -1.71 -3.87
C GLU A 208 -28.84 -2.65 -3.19
N ALA A 209 -28.91 -3.91 -3.63
CA ALA A 209 -29.74 -4.93 -3.02
C ALA A 209 -29.33 -5.21 -1.55
N ALA A 210 -28.04 -5.30 -1.27
CA ALA A 210 -27.53 -5.46 0.09
C ALA A 210 -27.82 -4.25 0.96
N GLN A 211 -27.77 -3.03 0.40
CA GLN A 211 -28.07 -1.81 1.14
C GLN A 211 -29.54 -1.71 1.52
N ARG A 212 -30.47 -2.06 0.61
CA ARG A 212 -31.93 -2.06 0.89
C ARG A 212 -32.31 -2.94 2.09
N LYS A 213 -31.56 -4.01 2.37
CA LYS A 213 -31.77 -4.88 3.54
C LYS A 213 -31.37 -4.26 4.89
N ILE A 214 -30.56 -3.20 4.88
CA ILE A 214 -29.94 -2.59 6.07
C ILE A 214 -30.55 -1.21 6.39
N LEU A 215 -31.38 -0.67 5.50
CA LEU A 215 -32.05 0.64 5.66
C LEU A 215 -33.23 0.58 6.66
N ASP A 216 -32.94 0.18 7.90
CA ASP A 216 -33.82 0.36 9.05
C ASP A 216 -33.43 1.66 9.78
N ASP A 217 -34.28 2.68 9.71
CA ASP A 217 -34.08 4.01 10.32
C ASP A 217 -34.46 4.05 11.81
N SER A 218 -34.64 2.88 12.45
CA SER A 218 -35.00 2.75 13.87
C SER A 218 -34.03 3.41 14.83
N THR A 219 -32.76 3.60 14.46
CA THR A 219 -31.73 4.22 15.30
C THR A 219 -31.14 5.48 14.67
N VAL A 220 -30.69 6.42 15.50
CA VAL A 220 -29.96 7.64 15.06
C VAL A 220 -28.72 7.26 14.22
N VAL A 221 -28.00 6.21 14.62
CA VAL A 221 -26.82 5.71 13.90
C VAL A 221 -27.18 5.24 12.49
N ASN A 222 -28.25 4.46 12.33
CA ASN A 222 -28.67 3.99 11.01
C ASN A 222 -29.16 5.13 10.12
N ARG A 223 -29.87 6.11 10.68
CA ARG A 223 -30.28 7.32 9.96
C ARG A 223 -29.07 8.08 9.41
N ILE A 224 -28.02 8.27 10.23
CA ILE A 224 -26.78 8.93 9.78
C ILE A 224 -26.09 8.10 8.69
N ARG A 225 -26.01 6.77 8.86
CA ARG A 225 -25.45 5.88 7.83
C ARG A 225 -26.22 6.00 6.51
N ARG A 226 -27.55 6.11 6.54
CA ARG A 226 -28.38 6.40 5.36
C ARG A 226 -28.07 7.77 4.78
N GLU A 227 -28.06 8.84 5.58
CA GLU A 227 -27.73 10.20 5.12
C GLU A 227 -26.37 10.25 4.41
N VAL A 228 -25.35 9.62 5.00
CA VAL A 228 -24.00 9.50 4.41
C VAL A 228 -24.02 8.67 3.12
N TYR A 229 -24.73 7.54 3.09
CA TYR A 229 -24.88 6.73 1.88
C TYR A 229 -25.53 7.53 0.74
N GLU A 230 -26.63 8.22 1.01
CA GLU A 230 -27.33 9.02 0.01
C GLU A 230 -26.48 10.21 -0.47
N ALA A 231 -25.70 10.83 0.42
CA ALA A 231 -24.74 11.86 0.05
C ALA A 231 -23.66 11.32 -0.90
N CYS A 232 -23.09 10.15 -0.60
CA CYS A 232 -22.16 9.43 -1.49
C CYS A 232 -22.77 9.16 -2.87
N VAL A 233 -24.00 8.64 -2.93
CA VAL A 233 -24.67 8.34 -4.21
C VAL A 233 -24.96 9.61 -5.02
N ARG A 234 -25.34 10.72 -4.36
CA ARG A 234 -25.53 12.01 -5.03
C ARG A 234 -24.22 12.59 -5.56
N ALA A 235 -23.18 12.63 -4.71
CA ALA A 235 -21.88 13.19 -5.06
C ALA A 235 -21.19 12.44 -6.20
N ALA A 236 -21.52 11.16 -6.40
CA ALA A 236 -20.98 10.33 -7.48
C ALA A 236 -21.26 10.88 -8.90
N SER A 237 -22.21 11.81 -9.07
CA SER A 237 -22.47 12.47 -10.35
C SER A 237 -21.58 13.69 -10.62
N GLY A 238 -20.77 14.11 -9.65
CA GLY A 238 -19.78 15.18 -9.82
C GLY A 238 -18.65 14.74 -10.76
N PRO A 239 -17.85 15.67 -11.31
CA PRO A 239 -16.79 15.34 -12.26
C PRO A 239 -15.69 14.47 -11.63
N PRO A 240 -14.93 13.70 -12.42
CA PRO A 240 -13.71 13.05 -11.94
C PRO A 240 -12.73 14.07 -11.35
N GLY A 241 -11.99 13.65 -10.32
CA GLY A 241 -11.04 14.54 -9.64
C GLY A 241 -10.77 14.09 -8.21
N VAL A 242 -10.69 15.04 -7.27
CA VAL A 242 -10.37 14.75 -5.87
C VAL A 242 -11.58 15.01 -4.98
N TYR A 243 -11.91 14.05 -4.14
CA TYR A 243 -13.00 14.11 -3.18
C TYR A 243 -12.50 13.88 -1.76
N ARG A 244 -13.21 14.44 -0.79
CA ARG A 244 -13.05 14.18 0.63
C ARG A 244 -14.29 13.42 1.13
N LEU A 245 -14.06 12.40 1.94
CA LEU A 245 -15.11 11.67 2.64
C LEU A 245 -14.88 11.83 4.14
N THR A 246 -15.33 12.97 4.67
CA THR A 246 -15.22 13.29 6.09
C THR A 246 -16.39 12.66 6.85
N VAL A 247 -16.16 11.53 7.52
CA VAL A 247 -17.24 10.77 8.19
C VAL A 247 -16.78 10.32 9.58
N PRO A 248 -17.57 10.56 10.64
CA PRO A 248 -17.24 10.10 11.99
C PRO A 248 -17.18 8.57 12.08
N THR A 249 -16.42 8.07 13.04
CA THR A 249 -16.29 6.64 13.31
C THR A 249 -17.67 6.01 13.53
N GLY A 250 -17.98 4.93 12.80
CA GLY A 250 -19.29 4.28 12.86
C GLY A 250 -20.36 4.86 11.92
N GLY A 251 -20.10 5.98 11.24
CA GLY A 251 -21.01 6.64 10.30
C GLY A 251 -21.20 5.95 8.94
N GLY A 252 -20.66 4.73 8.75
CA GLY A 252 -20.89 3.93 7.53
C GLY A 252 -19.89 4.15 6.39
N LYS A 253 -18.75 4.80 6.67
CA LYS A 253 -17.68 5.13 5.72
C LYS A 253 -17.36 4.01 4.70
N THR A 254 -17.17 2.78 5.15
CA THR A 254 -16.81 1.64 4.28
C THR A 254 -17.85 1.36 3.18
N ARG A 255 -19.13 1.18 3.54
CA ARG A 255 -20.19 0.86 2.56
C ARG A 255 -20.55 2.08 1.71
N SER A 256 -20.62 3.26 2.32
CA SER A 256 -20.97 4.49 1.61
C SER A 256 -19.85 4.95 0.66
N GLY A 257 -18.59 4.79 1.05
CA GLY A 257 -17.44 5.03 0.17
C GLY A 257 -17.41 4.10 -1.03
N LEU A 258 -17.69 2.80 -0.84
CA LEU A 258 -17.86 1.86 -1.94
C LEU A 258 -19.04 2.25 -2.86
N ALA A 259 -20.14 2.76 -2.30
CA ALA A 259 -21.29 3.22 -3.08
C ALA A 259 -20.93 4.42 -3.97
N PHE A 260 -20.24 5.42 -3.42
CA PHE A 260 -19.68 6.51 -4.23
C PHE A 260 -18.81 5.95 -5.34
N ALA A 261 -17.85 5.08 -5.00
CA ALA A 261 -16.85 4.61 -5.95
C ALA A 261 -17.46 3.82 -7.12
N LEU A 262 -18.36 2.87 -6.84
CA LEU A 262 -19.05 2.10 -7.88
C LEU A 262 -19.95 2.99 -8.74
N ARG A 263 -20.75 3.87 -8.11
CA ARG A 263 -21.67 4.73 -8.85
C ARG A 263 -20.92 5.74 -9.72
N HIS A 264 -19.87 6.33 -9.19
CA HIS A 264 -19.04 7.30 -9.90
C HIS A 264 -18.29 6.63 -11.05
N ALA A 265 -17.77 5.43 -10.84
CA ALA A 265 -17.15 4.66 -11.92
C ALA A 265 -18.13 4.36 -13.06
N LEU A 266 -19.39 4.00 -12.76
CA LEU A 266 -20.40 3.77 -13.78
C LEU A 266 -20.80 5.04 -14.56
N ILE A 267 -20.90 6.18 -13.87
CA ILE A 267 -21.30 7.45 -14.51
C ILE A 267 -20.21 7.96 -15.46
N HIS A 268 -18.93 7.76 -15.11
CA HIS A 268 -17.79 8.30 -15.84
C HIS A 268 -16.99 7.25 -16.61
N ASP A 269 -17.53 6.04 -16.79
CA ASP A 269 -16.88 4.93 -17.49
C ASP A 269 -15.47 4.59 -16.96
N LEU A 270 -15.31 4.69 -15.64
CA LEU A 270 -14.05 4.32 -14.97
C LEU A 270 -13.95 2.80 -14.84
N ARG A 271 -12.73 2.30 -14.92
CA ARG A 271 -12.42 0.89 -15.16
C ARG A 271 -12.55 0.00 -13.93
N ARG A 272 -12.38 0.57 -12.73
CA ARG A 272 -12.31 -0.19 -11.45
C ARG A 272 -12.33 0.71 -10.21
N VAL A 273 -12.43 0.05 -9.05
CA VAL A 273 -12.26 0.65 -7.72
C VAL A 273 -11.04 0.06 -7.02
N VAL A 274 -10.19 0.91 -6.47
CA VAL A 274 -9.02 0.54 -5.66
C VAL A 274 -9.14 1.18 -4.29
N VAL A 275 -9.13 0.37 -3.23
CA VAL A 275 -9.22 0.82 -1.83
C VAL A 275 -7.90 0.52 -1.14
N ALA A 276 -7.20 1.57 -0.73
CA ALA A 276 -5.93 1.49 -0.04
C ALA A 276 -6.10 1.82 1.45
N ILE A 277 -5.72 0.87 2.30
CA ILE A 277 -5.89 0.95 3.75
C ILE A 277 -4.50 0.95 4.43
N PRO A 278 -4.22 1.86 5.38
CA PRO A 278 -2.87 1.99 5.94
C PRO A 278 -2.48 0.85 6.88
N TYR A 279 -3.45 0.21 7.55
CA TYR A 279 -3.20 -0.80 8.57
C TYR A 279 -3.61 -2.20 8.09
N THR A 280 -2.67 -3.15 8.17
CA THR A 280 -2.91 -4.56 7.81
C THR A 280 -3.92 -5.26 8.72
N SER A 281 -4.24 -4.69 9.88
CA SER A 281 -5.20 -5.26 10.82
C SER A 281 -6.67 -5.01 10.46
N ILE A 282 -6.97 -4.00 9.64
CA ILE A 282 -8.35 -3.70 9.15
C ILE A 282 -8.59 -4.23 7.74
N ILE A 283 -7.54 -4.54 6.97
CA ILE A 283 -7.69 -4.91 5.56
C ILE A 283 -8.55 -6.17 5.39
N ASP A 284 -8.29 -7.22 6.16
CA ASP A 284 -9.08 -8.46 6.18
C ASP A 284 -10.55 -8.19 6.48
N GLN A 285 -10.84 -7.27 7.42
CA GLN A 285 -12.21 -6.91 7.78
C GLN A 285 -12.91 -6.21 6.62
N THR A 286 -12.24 -5.25 5.97
CA THR A 286 -12.82 -4.51 4.85
C THR A 286 -13.02 -5.41 3.64
N ALA A 287 -12.04 -6.28 3.34
CA ALA A 287 -12.13 -7.25 2.26
C ALA A 287 -13.29 -8.23 2.49
N ARG A 288 -13.47 -8.74 3.72
CA ARG A 288 -14.62 -9.60 4.08
C ARG A 288 -15.95 -8.89 3.86
N VAL A 289 -16.10 -7.65 4.34
CA VAL A 289 -17.33 -6.87 4.13
C VAL A 289 -17.62 -6.70 2.64
N TYR A 290 -16.60 -6.43 1.81
CA TYR A 290 -16.80 -6.31 0.37
C TYR A 290 -17.16 -7.65 -0.26
N ARG A 291 -16.54 -8.76 0.11
CA ARG A 291 -16.86 -10.11 -0.38
C ARG A 291 -18.30 -10.51 -0.05
N GLU A 292 -18.74 -10.29 1.18
CA GLU A 292 -20.12 -10.57 1.61
C GLU A 292 -21.17 -9.80 0.78
N ILE A 293 -20.83 -8.60 0.31
CA ILE A 293 -21.72 -7.75 -0.48
C ILE A 293 -21.62 -8.07 -1.97
N LEU A 294 -20.40 -8.21 -2.48
CA LEU A 294 -20.07 -8.17 -3.90
C LEU A 294 -19.75 -9.53 -4.49
N GLY A 295 -19.55 -10.58 -3.67
CA GLY A 295 -19.07 -11.89 -4.09
C GLY A 295 -17.53 -12.01 -4.02
N ASP A 296 -17.04 -13.20 -3.71
CA ASP A 296 -15.60 -13.49 -3.56
C ASP A 296 -14.82 -13.24 -4.85
N GLU A 297 -15.44 -13.52 -5.99
CA GLU A 297 -14.83 -13.38 -7.32
C GLU A 297 -14.58 -11.93 -7.73
N ALA A 298 -15.20 -10.97 -7.03
CA ALA A 298 -15.12 -9.54 -7.36
C ALA A 298 -13.96 -8.83 -6.65
N VAL A 299 -13.49 -9.37 -5.53
CA VAL A 299 -12.62 -8.66 -4.58
C VAL A 299 -11.22 -9.27 -4.56
N LEU A 300 -10.27 -8.54 -5.15
CA LEU A 300 -8.85 -8.84 -5.02
C LEU A 300 -8.31 -8.21 -3.74
N GLU A 301 -7.90 -9.04 -2.78
CA GLU A 301 -7.22 -8.61 -1.58
C GLU A 301 -5.70 -8.78 -1.74
N HIS A 302 -4.91 -7.74 -1.52
CA HIS A 302 -3.45 -7.79 -1.71
C HIS A 302 -2.71 -7.09 -0.56
N HIS A 303 -2.15 -7.89 0.35
CA HIS A 303 -1.20 -7.45 1.37
C HIS A 303 -0.28 -8.59 1.82
N SER A 304 0.82 -8.24 2.50
CA SER A 304 1.86 -9.18 2.92
C SER A 304 1.44 -10.22 3.97
N ALA A 305 0.23 -10.11 4.54
CA ALA A 305 -0.23 -10.93 5.66
C ALA A 305 -1.37 -11.90 5.31
N LEU A 306 -1.91 -11.86 4.08
CA LEU A 306 -2.87 -12.86 3.60
C LEU A 306 -2.31 -14.27 3.80
N GLN A 307 -3.15 -15.28 4.01
CA GLN A 307 -2.81 -16.71 4.01
C GLN A 307 -3.59 -17.41 2.89
N VAL A 308 -2.90 -18.19 2.06
CA VAL A 308 -3.49 -19.06 1.03
C VAL A 308 -2.83 -20.44 1.22
N PRO A 309 -3.58 -21.53 1.42
CA PRO A 309 -3.02 -22.89 1.60
C PRO A 309 -2.52 -23.51 0.29
N GLU A 310 -1.30 -24.06 0.26
CA GLU A 310 -0.68 -24.69 -0.94
C GLU A 310 -1.47 -25.87 -1.53
N GLU A 311 -2.21 -26.62 -0.71
CA GLU A 311 -2.99 -27.77 -1.18
C GLU A 311 -4.16 -27.33 -2.07
N ASP A 312 -4.70 -26.13 -1.85
CA ASP A 312 -5.71 -25.50 -2.72
C ASP A 312 -5.06 -24.76 -3.91
N GLU A 313 -3.78 -24.36 -3.82
CA GLU A 313 -3.08 -23.48 -4.79
C GLU A 313 -2.86 -24.08 -6.19
N ARG A 314 -2.91 -25.40 -6.34
CA ARG A 314 -2.75 -26.07 -7.65
C ARG A 314 -4.03 -26.70 -8.19
N GLN A 315 -5.07 -26.80 -7.36
CA GLN A 315 -6.29 -27.52 -7.71
C GLN A 315 -7.52 -26.59 -7.80
N ASP A 316 -7.50 -25.43 -7.14
CA ASP A 316 -8.59 -24.44 -7.20
C ASP A 316 -8.28 -23.28 -8.18
N GLU A 317 -9.03 -23.23 -9.28
CA GLU A 317 -8.94 -22.17 -10.30
C GLU A 317 -9.13 -20.76 -9.73
N SER A 318 -9.94 -20.60 -8.68
CA SER A 318 -10.22 -19.31 -8.05
C SER A 318 -9.00 -18.76 -7.31
N VAL A 319 -8.23 -19.65 -6.67
CA VAL A 319 -7.00 -19.32 -5.95
C VAL A 319 -5.90 -18.91 -6.92
N VAL A 320 -5.71 -19.68 -8.00
CA VAL A 320 -4.76 -19.36 -9.07
C VAL A 320 -5.09 -17.99 -9.70
N ARG A 321 -6.37 -17.75 -10.01
CA ARG A 321 -6.83 -16.47 -10.55
C ARG A 321 -6.50 -15.30 -9.62
N HIS A 322 -6.76 -15.46 -8.32
CA HIS A 322 -6.47 -14.42 -7.33
C HIS A 322 -4.97 -14.08 -7.31
N ARG A 323 -4.10 -15.10 -7.24
CA ARG A 323 -2.64 -14.93 -7.29
C ARG A 323 -2.21 -14.16 -8.53
N LEU A 324 -2.63 -14.60 -9.71
CA LEU A 324 -2.31 -13.95 -10.98
C LEU A 324 -2.77 -12.47 -10.99
N ALA A 325 -3.94 -12.18 -10.44
CA ALA A 325 -4.47 -10.82 -10.34
C ALA A 325 -3.68 -9.96 -9.35
N THR A 326 -3.02 -10.50 -8.31
CA THR A 326 -2.17 -9.70 -7.41
C THR A 326 -0.94 -9.08 -8.10
N GLU A 327 -0.46 -9.73 -9.16
CA GLU A 327 0.73 -9.32 -9.90
C GLU A 327 0.52 -7.98 -10.60
N ASN A 328 -0.66 -7.82 -11.23
CA ASN A 328 -0.98 -6.67 -12.08
C ASN A 328 -2.26 -5.93 -11.67
N TRP A 329 -2.91 -6.31 -10.57
CA TRP A 329 -4.19 -5.79 -10.10
C TRP A 329 -5.35 -5.93 -11.10
N ASP A 330 -5.41 -7.04 -11.82
CA ASP A 330 -6.49 -7.32 -12.77
C ASP A 330 -7.80 -7.77 -12.10
N ALA A 331 -8.48 -6.84 -11.41
CA ALA A 331 -9.78 -7.07 -10.78
C ALA A 331 -10.64 -5.78 -10.76
N PRO A 332 -11.98 -5.90 -10.73
CA PRO A 332 -12.88 -4.75 -10.65
C PRO A 332 -12.79 -4.02 -9.30
N ILE A 333 -12.59 -4.76 -8.20
CA ILE A 333 -12.37 -4.22 -6.87
C ILE A 333 -11.03 -4.71 -6.35
N VAL A 334 -10.13 -3.78 -6.04
CA VAL A 334 -8.82 -4.07 -5.43
C VAL A 334 -8.80 -3.50 -4.03
N VAL A 335 -8.58 -4.33 -3.02
CA VAL A 335 -8.34 -3.93 -1.63
C VAL A 335 -6.88 -4.20 -1.32
N THR A 336 -6.12 -3.15 -1.09
CA THR A 336 -4.66 -3.22 -0.89
C THR A 336 -4.23 -2.34 0.28
N THR A 337 -2.96 -2.41 0.68
CA THR A 337 -2.42 -1.45 1.65
C THR A 337 -1.97 -0.16 0.98
N THR A 338 -1.99 0.94 1.73
CA THR A 338 -1.41 2.22 1.32
C THR A 338 0.09 2.08 0.99
N VAL A 339 0.81 1.25 1.75
CA VAL A 339 2.23 0.93 1.49
C VAL A 339 2.39 0.24 0.13
N GLN A 340 1.63 -0.83 -0.12
CA GLN A 340 1.73 -1.57 -1.37
C GLN A 340 1.39 -0.68 -2.57
N MET A 341 0.39 0.18 -2.43
CA MET A 341 0.00 1.08 -3.51
C MET A 341 1.05 2.15 -3.81
N LEU A 342 1.42 2.91 -2.78
CA LEU A 342 2.32 4.05 -2.97
C LEU A 342 3.75 3.58 -3.28
N GLU A 343 4.30 2.57 -2.60
CA GLU A 343 5.64 2.07 -2.97
C GLU A 343 5.70 1.45 -4.37
N SER A 344 4.58 0.93 -4.91
CA SER A 344 4.52 0.50 -6.32
C SER A 344 4.55 1.69 -7.27
N LEU A 345 3.82 2.77 -6.96
CA LEU A 345 3.81 4.02 -7.73
C LEU A 345 5.18 4.71 -7.82
N PHE A 346 6.05 4.51 -6.83
CA PHE A 346 7.41 5.05 -6.78
C PHE A 346 8.51 4.03 -7.09
N SER A 347 8.16 2.79 -7.44
CA SER A 347 9.14 1.75 -7.73
C SER A 347 9.76 1.90 -9.13
N ASN A 348 10.95 1.34 -9.29
CA ASN A 348 11.59 1.15 -10.58
C ASN A 348 11.61 -0.33 -11.02
N ARG A 349 11.20 -1.29 -10.16
CA ARG A 349 11.31 -2.73 -10.42
C ARG A 349 10.12 -3.26 -11.24
N PRO A 350 10.34 -4.06 -12.30
CA PRO A 350 9.28 -4.55 -13.18
C PRO A 350 8.13 -5.24 -12.42
N SER A 351 8.46 -6.13 -11.49
CA SER A 351 7.49 -6.90 -10.70
C SER A 351 6.57 -6.05 -9.82
N LYS A 352 7.05 -4.88 -9.34
CA LYS A 352 6.24 -3.95 -8.55
C LYS A 352 5.43 -3.03 -9.44
N VAL A 353 6.02 -2.51 -10.52
CA VAL A 353 5.35 -1.50 -11.35
C VAL A 353 4.31 -2.07 -12.29
N ARG A 354 4.35 -3.35 -12.68
CA ARG A 354 3.43 -3.91 -13.71
C ARG A 354 1.93 -3.77 -13.37
N LYS A 355 1.57 -3.37 -12.15
CA LYS A 355 0.19 -3.05 -11.73
C LYS A 355 -0.24 -1.59 -11.85
N ILE A 356 0.69 -0.63 -11.89
CA ILE A 356 0.32 0.78 -11.67
C ILE A 356 -0.42 1.42 -12.84
N HIS A 357 -0.20 0.98 -14.09
CA HIS A 357 -0.96 1.47 -15.26
C HIS A 357 -2.47 1.23 -15.11
N ARG A 358 -2.86 0.25 -14.28
CA ARG A 358 -4.26 -0.05 -13.95
C ARG A 358 -4.91 0.96 -13.01
N LEU A 359 -4.12 1.84 -12.38
CA LEU A 359 -4.64 2.93 -11.57
C LEU A 359 -5.20 4.09 -12.38
N SER A 360 -4.87 4.21 -13.67
CA SER A 360 -5.49 5.19 -14.57
C SER A 360 -6.98 4.91 -14.75
N GLY A 361 -7.81 5.94 -14.84
CA GLY A 361 -9.26 5.77 -15.00
C GLY A 361 -9.87 4.88 -13.92
N ALA A 362 -9.42 4.98 -12.68
CA ALA A 362 -9.92 4.21 -11.54
C ALA A 362 -10.47 5.15 -10.46
N VAL A 363 -11.38 4.64 -9.61
CA VAL A 363 -11.68 5.32 -8.34
C VAL A 363 -10.75 4.77 -7.27
N ILE A 364 -9.89 5.63 -6.73
CA ILE A 364 -8.88 5.30 -5.72
C ILE A 364 -9.35 5.87 -4.37
N VAL A 365 -9.75 5.01 -3.44
CA VAL A 365 -10.12 5.38 -2.09
C VAL A 365 -8.90 5.20 -1.17
N LEU A 366 -8.38 6.30 -0.65
CA LEU A 366 -7.36 6.32 0.40
C LEU A 366 -8.06 6.43 1.75
N ASP A 367 -8.19 5.30 2.45
CA ASP A 367 -8.78 5.29 3.78
C ASP A 367 -7.77 5.71 4.85
N GLU A 368 -8.26 6.35 5.91
CA GLU A 368 -7.45 6.92 6.99
C GLU A 368 -6.25 7.75 6.45
N VAL A 369 -6.53 8.62 5.47
CA VAL A 369 -5.53 9.42 4.74
C VAL A 369 -4.59 10.25 5.64
N GLN A 370 -5.03 10.60 6.86
CA GLN A 370 -4.21 11.28 7.85
C GLN A 370 -3.02 10.44 8.35
N ALA A 371 -3.03 9.13 8.12
CA ALA A 371 -1.92 8.23 8.47
C ALA A 371 -0.72 8.36 7.50
N LEU A 372 -0.84 9.13 6.41
CA LEU A 372 0.26 9.38 5.50
C LEU A 372 1.44 10.08 6.24
N PRO A 373 2.69 9.60 6.09
CA PRO A 373 3.83 10.24 6.73
C PRO A 373 4.03 11.68 6.21
N PRO A 374 4.05 12.71 7.10
CA PRO A 374 4.21 14.09 6.68
C PRO A 374 5.44 14.34 5.81
N GLU A 375 6.56 13.66 6.11
CA GLU A 375 7.84 13.79 5.41
C GLU A 375 7.84 13.27 3.96
N LEU A 376 6.77 12.57 3.54
CA LEU A 376 6.58 12.06 2.19
C LEU A 376 5.38 12.70 1.49
N LEU A 377 4.70 13.68 2.12
CA LEU A 377 3.44 14.21 1.59
C LEU A 377 3.64 14.88 0.23
N ARG A 378 4.69 15.68 0.04
CA ARG A 378 4.88 16.42 -1.21
C ARG A 378 4.99 15.51 -2.44
N PRO A 379 5.89 14.50 -2.49
CA PRO A 379 5.93 13.59 -3.63
C PRO A 379 4.63 12.77 -3.76
N THR A 380 4.03 12.35 -2.64
CA THR A 380 2.77 11.57 -2.65
C THR A 380 1.63 12.34 -3.29
N LEU A 381 1.41 13.58 -2.86
CA LEU A 381 0.35 14.44 -3.36
C LEU A 381 0.58 14.84 -4.82
N ASP A 382 1.84 14.95 -5.26
CA ASP A 382 2.14 15.20 -6.67
C ASP A 382 1.68 14.02 -7.56
N VAL A 383 2.00 12.77 -7.18
CA VAL A 383 1.55 11.58 -7.94
C VAL A 383 0.03 11.42 -7.87
N LEU A 384 -0.59 11.60 -6.69
CA LEU A 384 -2.05 11.53 -6.56
C LEU A 384 -2.75 12.63 -7.37
N GLY A 385 -2.16 13.83 -7.42
CA GLY A 385 -2.62 14.93 -8.23
C GLY A 385 -2.59 14.59 -9.72
N TRP A 386 -1.47 14.06 -10.23
CA TRP A 386 -1.39 13.60 -11.62
C TRP A 386 -2.40 12.49 -11.93
N LEU A 387 -2.56 11.53 -11.03
CA LEU A 387 -3.57 10.48 -11.16
C LEU A 387 -4.99 11.07 -11.31
N ALA A 388 -5.31 12.06 -10.49
CA ALA A 388 -6.62 12.73 -10.48
C ALA A 388 -6.85 13.71 -11.64
N THR A 389 -5.79 14.18 -12.29
CA THR A 389 -5.90 15.09 -13.43
C THR A 389 -6.54 14.36 -14.62
N PRO A 390 -7.52 14.97 -15.31
CA PRO A 390 -8.14 14.41 -16.52
C PRO A 390 -7.11 14.10 -17.61
N VAL A 391 -7.39 13.10 -18.46
CA VAL A 391 -6.47 12.68 -19.54
C VAL A 391 -6.29 13.80 -20.55
N GLU A 392 -7.33 14.59 -20.81
CA GLU A 392 -7.30 15.74 -21.72
C GLU A 392 -6.39 16.86 -21.23
N GLU A 393 -6.16 16.94 -19.91
CA GLU A 393 -5.25 17.88 -19.25
C GLU A 393 -3.83 17.29 -19.06
N GLY A 394 -3.58 16.09 -19.60
CA GLY A 394 -2.29 15.40 -19.51
C GLY A 394 -2.10 14.57 -18.22
N GLY A 395 -3.19 14.25 -17.50
CA GLY A 395 -3.19 13.36 -16.36
C GLY A 395 -3.58 11.92 -16.70
N PHE A 396 -4.13 11.20 -15.72
CA PHE A 396 -4.49 9.77 -15.85
C PHE A 396 -5.98 9.46 -15.63
N GLY A 397 -6.82 10.49 -15.43
CA GLY A 397 -8.28 10.39 -15.44
C GLY A 397 -8.89 9.61 -14.28
N SER A 398 -8.17 9.44 -13.18
CA SER A 398 -8.66 8.75 -12.00
C SER A 398 -9.43 9.70 -11.08
N THR A 399 -10.19 9.12 -10.15
CA THR A 399 -10.80 9.88 -9.06
C THR A 399 -10.20 9.44 -7.74
N VAL A 400 -9.70 10.38 -6.95
CA VAL A 400 -9.09 10.10 -5.64
C VAL A 400 -10.02 10.52 -4.52
N VAL A 401 -10.41 9.59 -3.67
CA VAL A 401 -11.25 9.83 -2.49
C VAL A 401 -10.38 9.76 -1.23
N LEU A 402 -10.26 10.88 -0.54
CA LEU A 402 -9.50 11.04 0.69
C LEU A 402 -10.47 10.84 1.88
N SER A 403 -10.43 9.66 2.49
CA SER A 403 -11.45 9.21 3.44
C SER A 403 -10.92 9.18 4.87
N THR A 404 -11.54 9.91 5.80
CA THR A 404 -11.17 9.88 7.23
C THR A 404 -12.22 10.55 8.14
N ALA A 405 -12.09 10.36 9.46
CA ALA A 405 -12.78 11.18 10.46
C ALA A 405 -12.01 12.48 10.80
N THR A 406 -10.69 12.50 10.63
CA THR A 406 -9.82 13.63 11.00
C THR A 406 -9.13 14.20 9.76
N GLN A 407 -9.93 14.85 8.90
CA GLN A 407 -9.49 15.27 7.56
C GLN A 407 -8.26 16.19 7.60
N PRO A 408 -7.11 15.78 7.02
CA PRO A 408 -5.95 16.64 6.94
C PRO A 408 -6.18 17.80 5.97
N ALA A 409 -5.54 18.94 6.26
CA ALA A 409 -5.57 20.12 5.42
C ALA A 409 -4.57 20.01 4.25
N LEU A 410 -4.72 18.96 3.43
CA LEU A 410 -3.81 18.70 2.31
C LEU A 410 -3.82 19.84 1.29
N GLU A 411 -4.92 20.57 1.16
CA GLU A 411 -5.01 21.74 0.31
C GLU A 411 -3.98 22.82 0.66
N ALA A 412 -3.53 22.89 1.92
CA ALA A 412 -2.54 23.87 2.37
C ALA A 412 -1.12 23.58 1.88
N VAL A 413 -0.87 22.37 1.36
CA VAL A 413 0.45 21.93 0.88
C VAL A 413 0.47 21.63 -0.61
N CYS A 414 -0.68 21.78 -1.28
CA CYS A 414 -0.80 21.61 -2.73
C CYS A 414 -0.20 22.82 -3.45
N GLY A 415 0.73 22.57 -4.38
CA GLY A 415 1.17 23.60 -5.32
C GLY A 415 0.07 23.94 -6.34
N SER A 416 0.25 25.06 -7.07
CA SER A 416 -0.63 25.45 -8.18
C SER A 416 -0.67 24.44 -9.33
N GLU A 417 0.27 23.49 -9.36
CA GLU A 417 0.35 22.40 -10.34
C GLU A 417 -0.80 21.38 -10.23
N HIS A 418 -1.47 21.31 -9.06
CA HIS A 418 -2.51 20.31 -8.79
C HIS A 418 -3.85 20.96 -8.37
N PRO A 419 -4.55 21.65 -9.30
CA PRO A 419 -5.76 22.40 -8.98
C PRO A 419 -6.90 21.52 -8.46
N HIS A 420 -6.99 20.26 -8.92
CA HIS A 420 -8.01 19.30 -8.49
C HIS A 420 -7.85 18.91 -7.02
N LEU A 421 -6.60 18.78 -6.54
CA LEU A 421 -6.29 18.51 -5.13
C LEU A 421 -6.63 19.72 -4.25
N ALA A 422 -6.30 20.93 -4.72
CA ALA A 422 -6.62 22.18 -4.03
C ALA A 422 -8.13 22.46 -3.94
N ARG A 423 -8.93 21.91 -4.86
CA ARG A 423 -10.40 22.10 -4.94
C ARG A 423 -11.18 20.85 -4.55
N ALA A 424 -10.60 19.99 -3.71
CA ALA A 424 -11.20 18.72 -3.34
C ALA A 424 -12.64 18.88 -2.80
N ILE A 425 -13.58 18.15 -3.42
CA ILE A 425 -15.02 18.25 -3.16
C ILE A 425 -15.38 17.42 -1.93
N GLU A 426 -16.08 18.01 -0.96
CA GLU A 426 -16.58 17.25 0.19
C GLU A 426 -17.85 16.46 -0.19
N ILE A 427 -17.82 15.15 -0.02
CA ILE A 427 -18.94 14.25 -0.36
C ILE A 427 -20.12 14.44 0.58
N VAL A 428 -19.85 14.72 1.87
CA VAL A 428 -20.87 14.86 2.91
C VAL A 428 -20.80 16.26 3.53
N PRO A 429 -21.35 17.32 2.90
CA PRO A 429 -21.20 18.69 3.39
C PRO A 429 -21.66 18.91 4.84
N ASP A 430 -22.70 18.19 5.28
CA ASP A 430 -23.28 18.29 6.63
C ASP A 430 -22.57 17.40 7.67
N PHE A 431 -21.33 16.95 7.40
CA PHE A 431 -20.58 16.11 8.33
C PHE A 431 -20.50 16.67 9.77
N PRO A 432 -20.42 18.00 10.04
CA PRO A 432 -20.35 18.50 11.42
C PRO A 432 -21.57 18.09 12.27
N LYS A 433 -22.76 18.04 11.65
CA LYS A 433 -23.99 17.55 12.30
C LYS A 433 -23.86 16.07 12.68
N HIS A 434 -23.26 15.26 11.81
CA HIS A 434 -23.05 13.83 12.06
C HIS A 434 -22.07 13.59 13.21
N PHE A 435 -21.00 14.39 13.31
CA PHE A 435 -20.08 14.33 14.46
C PHE A 435 -20.78 14.69 15.77
N ALA A 436 -21.61 15.74 15.77
CA ALA A 436 -22.36 16.16 16.95
C ALA A 436 -23.35 15.07 17.42
N LEU A 437 -24.07 14.43 16.49
CA LEU A 437 -25.05 13.39 16.80
C LEU A 437 -24.43 12.04 17.19
N LEU A 438 -23.20 11.77 16.77
CA LEU A 438 -22.45 10.55 17.11
C LEU A 438 -21.44 10.77 18.24
N LYS A 439 -21.64 11.81 19.06
CA LYS A 439 -20.89 12.00 20.30
C LYS A 439 -21.13 10.82 21.25
N ARG A 440 -20.10 9.97 21.40
CA ARG A 440 -20.14 8.76 22.24
C ARG A 440 -19.31 8.85 23.51
N VAL A 441 -18.43 9.85 23.56
CA VAL A 441 -17.44 10.02 24.61
C VAL A 441 -17.48 11.44 25.15
N GLU A 442 -17.11 11.57 26.42
CA GLU A 442 -16.70 12.83 27.02
C GLU A 442 -15.19 12.84 27.20
N TYR A 443 -14.56 13.90 26.73
CA TYR A 443 -13.13 14.10 26.89
C TYR A 443 -12.82 14.84 28.20
N GLU A 444 -11.75 14.42 28.86
CA GLU A 444 -11.18 15.06 30.03
C GLU A 444 -9.69 15.35 29.72
N TRP A 445 -9.25 16.60 29.87
CA TRP A 445 -7.86 17.00 29.67
C TRP A 445 -7.20 17.26 31.03
N ARG A 446 -6.12 16.52 31.32
CA ARG A 446 -5.32 16.66 32.54
C ARG A 446 -3.93 17.20 32.19
N PRO A 447 -3.72 18.52 32.28
CA PRO A 447 -2.45 19.16 31.91
C PRO A 447 -1.33 18.94 32.94
N ASP A 448 -1.70 18.63 34.18
CA ASP A 448 -0.74 18.34 35.24
C ASP A 448 -0.16 16.94 35.07
N ALA A 449 1.15 16.84 35.29
CA ALA A 449 1.92 15.63 35.10
C ALA A 449 1.47 14.51 36.06
N ILE A 450 1.09 13.35 35.52
CA ILE A 450 0.66 12.15 36.28
C ILE A 450 1.81 11.14 36.33
N THR A 451 2.17 10.67 37.52
CA THR A 451 3.17 9.60 37.70
C THR A 451 2.56 8.23 37.41
N TRP A 452 3.41 7.24 37.14
CA TRP A 452 2.93 5.88 36.87
C TRP A 452 2.23 5.25 38.07
N ASP A 453 2.68 5.54 39.30
CA ASP A 453 2.03 5.05 40.53
C ASP A 453 0.63 5.65 40.72
N THR A 454 0.48 6.96 40.47
CA THR A 454 -0.85 7.61 40.51
C THR A 454 -1.77 7.02 39.45
N LEU A 455 -1.28 6.85 38.22
CA LEU A 455 -2.07 6.24 37.15
C LEU A 455 -2.43 4.78 37.46
N ALA A 456 -1.51 4.00 38.02
CA ALA A 456 -1.74 2.61 38.41
C ALA A 456 -2.86 2.51 39.46
N GLY A 457 -2.82 3.36 40.49
CA GLY A 457 -3.88 3.44 41.50
C GLY A 457 -5.24 3.79 40.90
N GLU A 458 -5.31 4.70 39.92
CA GLU A 458 -6.57 4.99 39.21
C GLU A 458 -7.06 3.82 38.36
N VAL A 459 -6.16 3.16 37.62
CA VAL A 459 -6.46 2.01 36.74
C VAL A 459 -6.94 0.80 37.53
N GLU A 460 -6.38 0.56 38.71
CA GLU A 460 -6.79 -0.51 39.62
C GLU A 460 -8.28 -0.38 40.00
N GLN A 461 -8.76 0.83 40.25
CA GLN A 461 -10.16 1.09 40.64
C GLN A 461 -11.17 0.88 39.50
N LEU A 462 -10.70 0.72 38.26
CA LEU A 462 -11.56 0.57 37.09
C LEU A 462 -11.75 -0.89 36.71
N HIS A 463 -13.01 -1.26 36.48
CA HIS A 463 -13.37 -2.63 36.08
C HIS A 463 -12.90 -2.95 34.65
N GLN A 464 -13.13 -2.04 33.71
CA GLN A 464 -12.69 -2.18 32.32
C GLN A 464 -12.06 -0.88 31.85
N VAL A 465 -10.76 -0.92 31.51
CA VAL A 465 -10.03 0.26 31.07
C VAL A 465 -8.96 -0.09 30.05
N LEU A 466 -8.81 0.79 29.07
CA LEU A 466 -7.70 0.77 28.12
C LEU A 466 -6.78 1.97 28.40
N VAL A 467 -5.48 1.70 28.57
CA VAL A 467 -4.44 2.73 28.70
C VAL A 467 -3.54 2.68 27.48
N VAL A 468 -3.49 3.78 26.72
CA VAL A 468 -2.69 3.90 25.50
C VAL A 468 -1.53 4.86 25.73
N LEU A 469 -0.31 4.35 25.54
CA LEU A 469 0.94 5.04 25.82
C LEU A 469 1.77 5.24 24.55
N ASN A 470 2.65 6.25 24.56
CA ASN A 470 3.42 6.66 23.38
C ASN A 470 4.61 5.75 23.08
N SER A 471 5.12 5.01 24.07
CA SER A 471 6.31 4.19 23.89
C SER A 471 6.22 2.89 24.69
N ARG A 472 6.98 1.89 24.23
CA ARG A 472 7.11 0.59 24.90
C ARG A 472 7.66 0.74 26.33
N ARG A 473 8.62 1.66 26.52
CA ARG A 473 9.21 1.93 27.84
C ARG A 473 8.17 2.43 28.83
N ASP A 474 7.28 3.32 28.38
CA ASP A 474 6.24 3.87 29.25
C ASP A 474 5.19 2.80 29.59
N ALA A 475 4.84 1.96 28.61
CA ALA A 475 3.97 0.80 28.83
C ALA A 475 4.55 -0.16 29.86
N PHE A 476 5.84 -0.48 29.79
CA PHE A 476 6.49 -1.31 30.79
C PHE A 476 6.55 -0.67 32.16
N ALA A 477 6.84 0.64 32.25
CA ALA A 477 6.87 1.33 33.54
C ALA A 477 5.50 1.28 34.24
N LEU A 478 4.40 1.46 33.50
CA LEU A 478 3.06 1.31 34.05
C LEU A 478 2.73 -0.15 34.38
N LEU A 479 3.14 -1.11 33.55
CA LEU A 479 2.92 -2.54 33.82
C LEU A 479 3.63 -2.99 35.09
N SER A 480 4.84 -2.50 35.36
CA SER A 480 5.55 -2.74 36.62
C SER A 480 4.83 -2.13 37.81
N ALA A 481 4.29 -0.91 37.69
CA ALA A 481 3.46 -0.31 38.74
C ALA A 481 2.13 -1.05 38.98
N LEU A 482 1.71 -1.89 38.02
CA LEU A 482 0.50 -2.72 38.06
C LEU A 482 0.83 -4.21 38.30
N GLU A 483 2.03 -4.56 38.78
CA GLU A 483 2.49 -5.96 38.86
C GLU A 483 1.53 -6.82 39.70
N ASP A 484 1.14 -6.33 40.88
CA ASP A 484 0.25 -6.99 41.85
C ASP A 484 -1.26 -6.86 41.51
N VAL A 485 -1.60 -6.12 40.45
CA VAL A 485 -2.99 -5.88 40.06
C VAL A 485 -3.47 -7.01 39.14
N PRO A 486 -4.60 -7.69 39.46
CA PRO A 486 -5.13 -8.76 38.62
C PRO A 486 -5.73 -8.25 37.30
N ASP A 487 -5.86 -9.17 36.34
CA ASP A 487 -6.52 -8.93 35.05
C ASP A 487 -5.90 -7.82 34.20
N VAL A 488 -4.59 -7.64 34.34
CA VAL A 488 -3.79 -6.70 33.55
C VAL A 488 -3.24 -7.39 32.32
N PHE A 489 -3.54 -6.82 31.16
CA PHE A 489 -3.10 -7.32 29.85
C PHE A 489 -2.21 -6.28 29.18
N HIS A 490 -1.36 -6.74 28.26
CA HIS A 490 -0.45 -5.89 27.51
C HIS A 490 -0.57 -6.14 26.01
N LEU A 491 -0.52 -5.08 25.21
CA LEU A 491 -0.44 -5.19 23.76
C LEU A 491 0.58 -4.19 23.18
N SER A 492 1.67 -4.70 22.61
CA SER A 492 2.66 -3.91 21.89
C SER A 492 3.33 -4.72 20.79
N THR A 493 4.25 -4.09 20.04
CA THR A 493 5.01 -4.76 18.96
C THR A 493 6.06 -5.76 19.46
N LEU A 494 6.30 -5.86 20.76
CA LEU A 494 7.19 -6.88 21.36
C LEU A 494 6.50 -8.23 21.58
N LEU A 495 5.17 -8.25 21.47
CA LEU A 495 4.41 -9.49 21.39
C LEU A 495 4.42 -9.96 19.93
N CYS A 496 4.74 -11.23 19.69
CA CYS A 496 4.69 -11.79 18.34
C CYS A 496 3.23 -11.78 17.84
N GLY A 497 3.02 -11.93 16.53
CA GLY A 497 1.69 -11.91 15.92
C GLY A 497 0.72 -12.92 16.55
N ALA A 498 1.17 -14.15 16.79
CA ALA A 498 0.39 -15.20 17.43
C ALA A 498 -0.05 -14.81 18.85
N HIS A 499 0.89 -14.31 19.66
CA HIS A 499 0.60 -13.87 21.01
C HIS A 499 -0.38 -12.68 21.04
N ARG A 500 -0.17 -11.65 20.20
CA ARG A 500 -1.11 -10.51 20.09
C ARG A 500 -2.52 -10.96 19.76
N LYS A 501 -2.67 -11.92 18.84
CA LYS A 501 -3.98 -12.47 18.48
C LYS A 501 -4.66 -13.11 19.70
N ARG A 502 -3.95 -13.93 20.47
CA ARG A 502 -4.48 -14.56 21.69
C ARG A 502 -4.92 -13.54 22.73
N VAL A 503 -4.08 -12.54 23.03
CA VAL A 503 -4.42 -11.46 23.99
C VAL A 503 -5.67 -10.70 23.52
N LEU A 504 -5.75 -10.36 22.24
CA LEU A 504 -6.92 -9.66 21.69
C LEU A 504 -8.21 -10.48 21.81
N GLU A 505 -8.17 -11.78 21.54
CA GLU A 505 -9.36 -12.64 21.68
C GLU A 505 -9.82 -12.76 23.13
N GLU A 506 -8.88 -12.85 24.08
CA GLU A 506 -9.20 -12.89 25.51
C GLU A 506 -9.77 -11.56 26.00
N VAL A 507 -9.16 -10.42 25.63
CA VAL A 507 -9.69 -9.09 25.95
C VAL A 507 -11.10 -8.92 25.38
N LYS A 508 -11.34 -9.33 24.13
CA LYS A 508 -12.68 -9.26 23.52
C LYS A 508 -13.69 -10.13 24.27
N ARG A 509 -13.31 -11.34 24.71
CA ARG A 509 -14.17 -12.22 25.50
C ARG A 509 -14.59 -11.54 26.80
N ARG A 510 -13.61 -11.01 27.56
CA ARG A 510 -13.83 -10.31 28.82
C ARG A 510 -14.70 -9.08 28.67
N LEU A 511 -14.44 -8.25 27.66
CA LEU A 511 -15.26 -7.08 27.34
C LEU A 511 -16.73 -7.47 27.10
N ARG A 512 -16.99 -8.50 26.28
CA ARG A 512 -18.35 -8.98 26.01
C ARG A 512 -19.07 -9.53 27.24
N GLN A 513 -18.34 -10.15 28.15
CA GLN A 513 -18.90 -10.76 29.36
C GLN A 513 -18.95 -9.81 30.56
N GLY A 514 -18.46 -8.58 30.40
CA GLY A 514 -18.39 -7.62 31.50
C GLY A 514 -17.42 -8.04 32.60
N GLU A 515 -16.39 -8.82 32.27
CA GLU A 515 -15.35 -9.24 33.22
C GLU A 515 -14.29 -8.14 33.39
N PRO A 516 -13.55 -8.12 34.52
CA PRO A 516 -12.45 -7.18 34.69
C PRO A 516 -11.40 -7.31 33.57
N VAL A 517 -10.98 -6.16 33.02
CA VAL A 517 -9.90 -6.10 32.03
C VAL A 517 -9.20 -4.74 32.04
N ARG A 518 -7.90 -4.75 32.34
CA ARG A 518 -7.03 -3.56 32.35
C ARG A 518 -5.98 -3.72 31.26
N LEU A 519 -6.26 -3.18 30.08
CA LEU A 519 -5.37 -3.32 28.93
C LEU A 519 -4.41 -2.14 28.86
N VAL A 520 -3.11 -2.39 29.00
CA VAL A 520 -2.05 -1.42 28.69
C VAL A 520 -1.54 -1.67 27.27
N SER A 521 -1.56 -0.65 26.43
CA SER A 521 -1.10 -0.78 25.05
C SER A 521 -0.27 0.41 24.59
N THR A 522 0.58 0.18 23.60
CA THR A 522 1.14 1.26 22.77
C THR A 522 0.14 1.63 21.66
N GLN A 523 0.60 2.26 20.58
CA GLN A 523 -0.24 2.67 19.45
C GLN A 523 -0.86 1.51 18.65
N VAL A 524 -0.57 0.25 18.99
CA VAL A 524 -1.07 -0.94 18.26
C VAL A 524 -2.60 -1.03 18.26
N VAL A 525 -3.27 -0.51 19.29
CA VAL A 525 -4.75 -0.48 19.38
C VAL A 525 -5.42 0.69 18.65
N GLU A 526 -4.67 1.72 18.28
CA GLU A 526 -5.23 2.97 17.72
C GLU A 526 -5.90 2.72 16.37
N ALA A 527 -5.35 1.82 15.56
CA ALA A 527 -5.95 1.42 14.30
C ALA A 527 -5.85 -0.09 14.12
N GLY A 528 -6.93 -0.72 13.67
CA GLY A 528 -6.90 -2.15 13.38
C GLY A 528 -7.82 -3.02 14.20
N VAL A 529 -8.13 -2.57 15.41
CA VAL A 529 -8.56 -3.47 16.48
C VAL A 529 -9.99 -3.14 16.89
N ASP A 530 -10.82 -4.17 16.91
CA ASP A 530 -12.21 -4.08 17.34
C ASP A 530 -12.32 -4.27 18.86
N LEU A 531 -12.11 -3.17 19.59
CA LEU A 531 -12.25 -3.08 21.05
C LEU A 531 -13.21 -1.95 21.41
N ASP A 532 -13.96 -2.15 22.48
CA ASP A 532 -14.93 -1.19 23.02
C ASP A 532 -14.87 -1.17 24.55
N PHE A 533 -14.18 -0.17 25.10
CA PHE A 533 -14.01 0.04 26.54
C PHE A 533 -14.91 1.16 27.06
N PRO A 534 -15.33 1.14 28.33
CA PRO A 534 -16.06 2.26 28.93
C PRO A 534 -15.16 3.45 29.27
N VAL A 535 -13.87 3.20 29.55
CA VAL A 535 -12.89 4.21 29.93
C VAL A 535 -11.60 3.99 29.14
N VAL A 536 -11.08 5.07 28.56
CA VAL A 536 -9.79 5.09 27.87
C VAL A 536 -8.91 6.18 28.45
N TYR A 537 -7.73 5.81 28.92
CA TYR A 537 -6.65 6.75 29.23
C TYR A 537 -5.71 6.82 28.02
N ARG A 538 -5.43 8.02 27.54
CA ARG A 538 -4.47 8.26 26.46
C ARG A 538 -3.43 9.25 26.93
N ALA A 539 -2.17 8.82 27.01
CA ALA A 539 -1.08 9.78 27.18
C ALA A 539 -1.15 10.80 26.04
N VAL A 540 -0.86 12.08 26.28
CA VAL A 540 -0.95 13.09 25.22
C VAL A 540 -0.08 12.69 24.02
N GLY A 541 -0.65 12.79 22.82
CA GLY A 541 -0.06 12.39 21.54
C GLY A 541 -0.43 13.38 20.44
N PRO A 542 -0.01 13.12 19.18
CA PRO A 542 -0.59 13.78 18.01
C PRO A 542 -2.13 13.75 18.05
N LEU A 543 -2.77 14.84 17.64
CA LEU A 543 -4.20 15.07 17.91
C LEU A 543 -5.11 14.03 17.24
N ASP A 544 -4.75 13.60 16.03
CA ASP A 544 -5.45 12.55 15.29
C ASP A 544 -5.43 11.19 16.02
N ARG A 545 -4.33 10.88 16.71
CA ARG A 545 -4.17 9.64 17.49
C ARG A 545 -5.06 9.60 18.72
N ILE A 546 -5.33 10.76 19.32
CA ILE A 546 -6.26 10.88 20.44
C ILE A 546 -7.68 10.46 20.00
N VAL A 547 -8.12 10.88 18.82
CA VAL A 547 -9.44 10.48 18.26
C VAL A 547 -9.48 9.01 17.90
N GLN A 548 -8.40 8.50 17.33
CA GLN A 548 -8.31 7.07 16.99
C GLN A 548 -8.43 6.20 18.25
N ALA A 549 -7.76 6.57 19.34
CA ALA A 549 -7.92 5.93 20.64
C ALA A 549 -9.34 6.10 21.20
N ALA A 550 -9.93 7.30 21.09
CA ALA A 550 -11.31 7.56 21.49
C ALA A 550 -12.33 6.70 20.73
N GLY A 551 -12.02 6.29 19.49
CA GLY A 551 -12.82 5.33 18.71
C GLY A 551 -12.82 3.90 19.26
N ARG A 552 -12.12 3.64 20.38
CA ARG A 552 -12.15 2.41 21.17
C ARG A 552 -12.90 2.59 22.51
N CYS A 553 -13.47 3.77 22.74
CA CYS A 553 -14.25 4.10 23.93
C CYS A 553 -15.73 4.24 23.58
N ASN A 554 -16.59 3.45 24.22
CA ASN A 554 -18.03 3.38 23.96
C ASN A 554 -18.37 3.37 22.45
N ARG A 555 -17.61 2.58 21.69
CA ARG A 555 -17.68 2.46 20.24
C ARG A 555 -19.07 2.04 19.79
N GLU A 556 -19.76 1.18 20.52
CA GLU A 556 -21.12 0.77 20.16
C GLU A 556 -22.20 1.71 20.71
N GLY A 557 -21.86 2.65 21.60
CA GLY A 557 -22.81 3.58 22.21
C GLY A 557 -23.81 2.92 23.15
N ARG A 558 -23.47 1.74 23.71
CA ARG A 558 -24.39 0.89 24.48
C ARG A 558 -24.26 1.03 26.00
N LEU A 559 -23.39 1.90 26.48
CA LEU A 559 -23.19 2.08 27.93
C LEU A 559 -24.45 2.63 28.59
N PRO A 560 -25.02 1.94 29.59
CA PRO A 560 -26.21 2.41 30.31
C PRO A 560 -25.95 3.69 31.12
N SER A 561 -24.70 3.93 31.53
CA SER A 561 -24.26 5.06 32.35
C SER A 561 -24.03 6.35 31.58
N GLY A 562 -24.30 6.38 30.26
CA GLY A 562 -24.09 7.55 29.40
C GLY A 562 -22.83 7.42 28.53
N PRO A 563 -22.20 8.54 28.12
CA PRO A 563 -21.03 8.51 27.25
C PRO A 563 -19.82 7.84 27.92
N GLY A 564 -18.96 7.22 27.12
CA GLY A 564 -17.68 6.70 27.58
C GLY A 564 -16.74 7.84 27.98
N ARG A 565 -15.71 7.54 28.76
CA ARG A 565 -14.76 8.56 29.23
C ARG A 565 -13.43 8.41 28.52
N VAL A 566 -12.92 9.51 27.95
CA VAL A 566 -11.57 9.56 27.37
C VAL A 566 -10.75 10.58 28.14
N ILE A 567 -9.82 10.09 28.96
CA ILE A 567 -8.91 10.92 29.75
C ILE A 567 -7.61 11.08 28.96
N VAL A 568 -7.35 12.30 28.50
CA VAL A 568 -6.07 12.68 27.91
C VAL A 568 -5.21 13.26 29.01
N PHE A 569 -4.03 12.68 29.24
CA PHE A 569 -3.17 13.09 30.37
C PHE A 569 -1.72 13.34 29.95
N GLU A 570 -1.06 14.23 30.69
CA GLU A 570 0.37 14.48 30.58
C GLU A 570 1.14 13.50 31.48
N PRO A 571 1.98 12.59 30.95
CA PRO A 571 2.77 11.71 31.80
C PRO A 571 3.95 12.46 32.42
N ALA A 572 4.22 12.24 33.72
CA ALA A 572 5.32 12.88 34.45
C ALA A 572 6.71 12.42 33.99
N GLY A 573 6.77 11.28 33.32
CA GLY A 573 7.96 10.75 32.69
C GLY A 573 7.64 10.17 31.32
N GLY A 574 8.68 9.75 30.62
CA GLY A 574 8.55 9.01 29.36
C GLY A 574 9.19 9.67 28.16
N ARG A 575 9.26 8.93 27.06
CA ARG A 575 9.93 9.38 25.83
C ARG A 575 8.90 9.60 24.73
N THR A 576 8.97 10.76 24.10
CA THR A 576 8.20 11.02 22.88
C THR A 576 8.97 10.48 21.67
N PRO A 577 8.32 9.74 20.76
CA PRO A 577 8.90 9.41 19.46
C PRO A 577 9.39 10.67 18.73
N SER A 578 10.54 10.60 18.07
CA SER A 578 11.16 11.74 17.38
C SER A 578 10.45 12.08 16.06
N GLY A 579 10.95 13.11 15.36
CA GLY A 579 10.47 13.48 14.03
C GLY A 579 9.05 14.08 14.03
N PRO A 580 8.23 13.80 13.01
CA PRO A 580 6.90 14.40 12.87
C PRO A 580 5.96 14.09 14.03
N TYR A 581 6.17 12.97 14.72
CA TYR A 581 5.38 12.64 15.91
C TYR A 581 5.58 13.65 17.04
N LYS A 582 6.84 14.06 17.29
CA LYS A 582 7.16 15.07 18.31
C LYS A 582 6.58 16.43 17.95
N VAL A 583 6.75 16.87 16.70
CA VAL A 583 6.16 18.13 16.21
C VAL A 583 4.64 18.08 16.36
N GLY A 584 4.03 16.97 15.94
CA GLY A 584 2.59 16.73 16.09
C GLY A 584 2.11 16.74 17.54
N LEU A 585 2.88 16.19 18.47
CA LEU A 585 2.58 16.27 19.90
C LEU A 585 2.62 17.71 20.42
N GLU A 586 3.65 18.48 20.05
CA GLU A 586 3.80 19.87 20.48
C GLU A 586 2.64 20.74 19.98
N LYS A 587 2.18 20.53 18.74
CA LYS A 587 0.98 21.19 18.21
C LYS A 587 -0.30 20.76 18.94
N ALA A 588 -0.44 19.49 19.26
CA ALA A 588 -1.59 18.99 20.02
C ALA A 588 -1.65 19.60 21.42
N ARG A 589 -0.52 19.66 22.14
CA ARG A 589 -0.43 20.32 23.46
C ARG A 589 -0.82 21.80 23.40
N LEU A 590 -0.36 22.51 22.37
CA LEU A 590 -0.72 23.91 22.17
C LEU A 590 -2.24 24.06 22.01
N LEU A 591 -2.85 23.27 21.13
CA LEU A 591 -4.30 23.33 20.87
C LEU A 591 -5.14 22.95 22.09
N LEU A 592 -4.75 21.88 22.81
CA LEU A 592 -5.45 21.44 24.04
C LEU A 592 -5.39 22.48 25.18
N ARG A 593 -4.40 23.37 25.19
CA ARG A 593 -4.30 24.47 26.16
C ARG A 593 -5.12 25.70 25.76
N HIS A 594 -5.28 25.95 24.46
CA HIS A 594 -5.96 27.14 23.95
C HIS A 594 -7.46 26.93 23.68
N HIS A 595 -7.88 25.69 23.51
CA HIS A 595 -9.28 25.35 23.25
C HIS A 595 -9.86 24.49 24.40
N PRO A 596 -11.16 24.63 24.69
CA PRO A 596 -11.86 23.69 25.56
C PRO A 596 -11.72 22.26 25.05
N VAL A 597 -11.57 21.28 25.95
CA VAL A 597 -11.41 19.87 25.57
C VAL A 597 -12.60 19.32 24.77
N SER A 598 -13.79 19.91 24.91
CA SER A 598 -14.97 19.59 24.10
C SER A 598 -14.78 19.85 22.60
N HIS A 599 -13.83 20.71 22.21
CA HIS A 599 -13.47 20.95 20.80
C HIS A 599 -12.79 19.74 20.14
N LEU A 600 -12.41 18.70 20.89
CA LEU A 600 -12.02 17.41 20.29
C LEU A 600 -13.16 16.75 19.50
N HIS A 601 -14.41 17.19 19.67
CA HIS A 601 -15.51 16.80 18.78
C HIS A 601 -15.63 17.64 17.50
N ASP A 602 -14.89 18.76 17.43
CA ASP A 602 -14.96 19.69 16.32
C ASP A 602 -14.00 19.26 15.19
N PRO A 603 -14.52 18.90 14.00
CA PRO A 603 -13.69 18.53 12.86
C PRO A 603 -12.74 19.64 12.40
N ASP A 604 -13.06 20.92 12.63
CA ASP A 604 -12.21 22.04 12.20
C ASP A 604 -10.90 22.15 13.01
N LEU A 605 -10.91 21.68 14.27
CA LEU A 605 -9.71 21.62 15.10
C LEU A 605 -8.61 20.75 14.45
N TYR A 606 -8.99 19.67 13.77
CA TYR A 606 -8.04 18.79 13.08
C TYR A 606 -7.47 19.44 11.83
N ARG A 607 -8.28 20.22 11.11
CA ARG A 607 -7.80 20.98 9.94
C ARG A 607 -6.78 22.03 10.39
N GLU A 608 -7.03 22.75 11.48
CA GLU A 608 -6.06 23.66 12.08
C GLU A 608 -4.77 22.93 12.52
N TYR A 609 -4.93 21.81 13.22
CA TYR A 609 -3.82 20.97 13.65
C TYR A 609 -2.90 20.57 12.50
N PHE A 610 -3.46 20.02 11.42
CA PHE A 610 -2.67 19.59 10.27
C PHE A 610 -2.02 20.76 9.52
N ARG A 611 -2.67 21.93 9.41
CA ARG A 611 -2.02 23.13 8.84
C ARG A 611 -0.77 23.51 9.63
N ARG A 612 -0.88 23.54 10.97
CA ARG A 612 0.26 23.87 11.85
C ARG A 612 1.34 22.80 11.80
N LEU A 613 0.98 21.52 11.68
CA LEU A 613 1.94 20.43 11.53
C LEU A 613 2.70 20.52 10.21
N PHE A 614 1.99 20.71 9.10
CA PHE A 614 2.60 20.75 7.78
C PHE A 614 3.47 21.98 7.54
N ALA A 615 3.20 23.09 8.23
CA ALA A 615 4.05 24.28 8.18
C ALA A 615 5.43 24.06 8.84
N ASP A 616 5.52 23.11 9.77
CA ASP A 616 6.71 22.91 10.62
C ASP A 616 7.49 21.61 10.29
N VAL A 617 7.04 20.85 9.30
CA VAL A 617 7.69 19.61 8.84
C VAL A 617 8.14 19.76 7.40
N ASP A 618 9.35 19.31 7.09
CA ASP A 618 9.80 19.18 5.71
C ASP A 618 9.05 18.04 5.01
N LEU A 619 8.12 18.41 4.12
CA LEU A 619 7.21 17.49 3.43
C LEU A 619 7.87 16.70 2.29
N ASP A 620 9.13 17.00 1.97
CA ASP A 620 9.99 16.22 1.08
C ASP A 620 11.39 16.04 1.70
N LYS A 621 11.44 15.67 2.99
CA LYS A 621 12.69 15.52 3.76
C LYS A 621 13.74 14.65 3.07
N LYS A 622 13.31 13.67 2.29
CA LYS A 622 14.18 12.74 1.55
C LYS A 622 14.59 13.26 0.16
N ARG A 623 14.20 14.49 -0.21
CA ARG A 623 14.45 15.15 -1.51
C ARG A 623 14.00 14.31 -2.70
N ILE A 624 12.89 13.60 -2.58
CA ILE A 624 12.40 12.66 -3.60
C ILE A 624 12.01 13.42 -4.87
N GLN A 625 11.44 14.62 -4.74
CA GLN A 625 11.04 15.40 -5.92
C GLN A 625 12.25 15.75 -6.80
N GLU A 626 13.41 16.05 -6.21
CA GLU A 626 14.63 16.32 -6.97
C GLU A 626 15.07 15.11 -7.81
N TYR A 627 15.10 13.92 -7.22
CA TYR A 627 15.45 12.69 -7.96
C TYR A 627 14.40 12.35 -9.04
N ARG A 628 13.13 12.67 -8.81
CA ARG A 628 12.08 12.54 -9.84
C ARG A 628 12.31 13.53 -10.99
N GLN A 629 12.61 14.79 -10.69
CA GLN A 629 12.92 15.81 -11.71
C GLN A 629 14.15 15.42 -12.55
N ALA A 630 15.13 14.75 -11.92
CA ALA A 630 16.33 14.24 -12.57
C ALA A 630 16.11 12.89 -13.32
N LEU A 631 14.93 12.28 -13.23
CA LEU A 631 14.62 10.95 -13.78
C LEU A 631 15.54 9.84 -13.22
N ASN A 632 15.86 9.93 -11.93
CA ASN A 632 16.64 8.92 -11.20
C ASN A 632 15.70 7.96 -10.47
N TYR A 633 15.15 6.98 -11.20
CA TYR A 633 14.20 6.01 -10.67
C TYR A 633 14.75 5.13 -9.54
N PRO A 634 16.02 4.65 -9.58
CA PRO A 634 16.59 3.88 -8.47
C PRO A 634 16.60 4.64 -7.13
N GLU A 635 17.05 5.89 -7.12
CA GLU A 635 17.12 6.70 -5.90
C GLU A 635 15.72 7.04 -5.36
N VAL A 636 14.76 7.30 -6.27
CA VAL A 636 13.34 7.49 -5.92
C VAL A 636 12.76 6.25 -5.24
N ALA A 637 12.94 5.07 -5.85
CA ALA A 637 12.44 3.81 -5.32
C ALA A 637 13.09 3.41 -3.98
N GLN A 638 14.35 3.79 -3.76
CA GLN A 638 15.04 3.55 -2.51
C GLN A 638 14.54 4.47 -1.39
N ARG A 639 14.31 5.75 -1.69
CA ARG A 639 13.94 6.78 -0.70
C ARG A 639 12.47 6.77 -0.35
N TYR A 640 11.60 6.52 -1.32
CA TYR A 640 10.16 6.48 -1.09
C TYR A 640 9.78 5.18 -0.38
N ARG A 641 9.80 5.22 0.95
CA ARG A 641 9.42 4.13 1.85
C ARG A 641 8.45 4.64 2.90
N LEU A 642 7.21 4.17 2.86
CA LEU A 642 6.19 4.57 3.83
C LEU A 642 6.52 4.09 5.23
N ILE A 643 7.10 2.89 5.31
CA ILE A 643 7.59 2.31 6.55
C ILE A 643 9.11 2.21 6.39
N GLU A 644 9.84 2.98 7.20
CA GLU A 644 11.29 2.86 7.28
C GLU A 644 11.62 1.49 7.89
N SER A 645 11.93 0.53 7.02
CA SER A 645 12.30 -0.83 7.42
C SER A 645 13.78 -0.87 7.75
N ASP A 646 14.15 -0.25 8.87
CA ASP A 646 15.43 -0.53 9.53
C ASP A 646 15.24 -1.59 10.62
N THR A 647 14.23 -2.46 10.45
CA THR A 647 13.94 -3.54 11.39
C THR A 647 14.33 -4.88 10.80
N VAL A 648 14.93 -5.74 11.61
CA VAL A 648 15.18 -7.13 11.27
C VAL A 648 14.10 -8.02 11.90
N PRO A 649 13.66 -9.07 11.20
CA PRO A 649 12.79 -10.08 11.77
C PRO A 649 13.56 -10.96 12.76
N VAL A 650 12.98 -11.14 13.94
CA VAL A 650 13.49 -11.97 15.02
C VAL A 650 12.42 -13.00 15.42
N VAL A 651 12.72 -14.27 15.27
CA VAL A 651 11.88 -15.37 15.74
C VAL A 651 12.01 -15.46 17.26
N VAL A 652 10.88 -15.51 17.97
CA VAL A 652 10.85 -15.60 19.43
C VAL A 652 10.36 -16.98 19.88
N PRO A 653 10.83 -17.50 21.04
CA PRO A 653 10.45 -18.83 21.52
C PRO A 653 9.03 -18.81 22.11
N TYR A 654 8.03 -18.85 21.23
CA TYR A 654 6.62 -18.81 21.60
C TYR A 654 5.84 -19.91 20.89
N MET A 655 5.23 -20.82 21.66
CA MET A 655 4.47 -21.98 21.14
C MET A 655 5.25 -22.72 20.03
N ASP A 656 4.65 -22.94 18.86
CA ASP A 656 5.23 -23.73 17.76
C ASP A 656 6.39 -23.06 17.00
N ALA A 657 6.90 -21.92 17.47
CA ALA A 657 7.94 -21.15 16.79
C ALA A 657 9.17 -21.98 16.39
N ALA A 658 9.60 -22.90 17.26
CA ALA A 658 10.75 -23.77 17.00
C ALA A 658 10.49 -24.70 15.80
N ALA A 659 9.35 -25.39 15.76
CA ALA A 659 8.97 -26.26 14.66
C ALA A 659 8.83 -25.50 13.34
N GLN A 660 8.24 -24.29 13.37
CA GLN A 660 8.10 -23.45 12.17
C GLN A 660 9.45 -22.92 11.66
N LEU A 661 10.39 -22.63 12.58
CA LEU A 661 11.74 -22.22 12.21
C LEU A 661 12.52 -23.39 11.60
N GLU A 662 12.43 -24.59 12.17
CA GLU A 662 13.04 -25.79 11.62
C GLU A 662 12.53 -26.08 10.19
N GLU A 663 11.22 -25.97 9.95
CA GLU A 663 10.63 -26.11 8.62
C GLU A 663 11.22 -25.09 7.64
N PHE A 664 11.30 -23.81 8.04
CA PHE A 664 11.88 -22.75 7.23
C PHE A 664 13.36 -22.98 6.91
N LEU A 665 14.17 -23.42 7.88
CA LEU A 665 15.59 -23.68 7.66
C LEU A 665 15.82 -24.91 6.78
N ALA A 666 14.97 -25.94 6.91
CA ALA A 666 15.06 -27.14 6.09
C ALA A 666 14.64 -26.88 4.63
N ARG A 667 13.60 -26.06 4.42
CA ARG A 667 13.07 -25.72 3.09
C ARG A 667 12.70 -24.22 3.03
N PRO A 668 13.69 -23.33 2.85
CA PRO A 668 13.43 -21.90 2.75
C PRO A 668 12.51 -21.61 1.56
N GLY A 669 11.38 -20.99 1.82
CA GLY A 669 10.37 -20.70 0.81
C GLY A 669 9.31 -19.75 1.34
N TYR A 670 8.51 -19.19 0.43
CA TYR A 670 7.45 -18.24 0.76
C TYR A 670 6.47 -18.80 1.81
N VAL A 671 6.14 -20.08 1.71
CA VAL A 671 5.14 -20.71 2.59
C VAL A 671 5.69 -20.98 3.99
N ALA A 672 6.90 -21.53 4.09
CA ALA A 672 7.56 -21.68 5.38
C ALA A 672 7.79 -20.31 6.06
N TRP A 673 8.17 -19.27 5.31
CA TRP A 673 8.30 -17.90 5.82
C TRP A 673 6.97 -17.37 6.38
N ARG A 674 5.86 -17.63 5.68
CA ARG A 674 4.51 -17.20 6.07
C ARG A 674 4.02 -17.90 7.33
N ARG A 675 4.32 -19.19 7.50
CA ARG A 675 4.01 -19.95 8.74
C ARG A 675 4.86 -19.50 9.92
N LEU A 676 6.10 -19.06 9.66
CA LEU A 676 6.99 -18.50 10.67
C LEU A 676 6.59 -17.08 11.10
N GLN A 677 6.01 -16.28 10.20
CA GLN A 677 5.68 -14.85 10.41
C GLN A 677 4.89 -14.54 11.71
N PRO A 678 3.89 -15.33 12.14
CA PRO A 678 3.17 -15.10 13.40
C PRO A 678 4.09 -15.12 14.64
N TYR A 679 5.23 -15.79 14.56
CA TYR A 679 6.20 -15.94 15.65
C TYR A 679 7.36 -14.95 15.54
N ILE A 680 7.28 -13.97 14.63
CA ILE A 680 8.30 -12.95 14.43
C ILE A 680 7.95 -11.66 15.19
N VAL A 681 8.96 -11.09 15.82
CA VAL A 681 9.01 -9.71 16.30
C VAL A 681 10.01 -8.94 15.46
N ASN A 682 9.68 -7.72 15.04
CA ASN A 682 10.60 -6.86 14.28
C ASN A 682 11.37 -5.94 15.25
N LEU A 683 12.69 -6.03 15.25
CA LEU A 683 13.57 -5.17 16.05
C LEU A 683 14.33 -4.19 15.17
N PHE A 684 14.44 -2.94 15.58
CA PHE A 684 15.25 -1.95 14.87
C PHE A 684 16.74 -2.34 14.86
N ALA A 685 17.49 -1.93 13.85
CA ALA A 685 18.91 -2.25 13.71
C ALA A 685 19.75 -1.78 14.92
N TYR A 686 19.39 -0.65 15.52
CA TYR A 686 20.03 -0.20 16.76
C TYR A 686 19.71 -1.13 17.95
N GLU A 687 18.51 -1.73 18.02
CA GLU A 687 18.14 -2.69 19.07
C GLU A 687 18.95 -3.98 18.89
N VAL A 688 19.12 -4.42 17.64
CA VAL A 688 19.98 -5.57 17.29
C VAL A 688 21.42 -5.32 17.73
N ALA A 689 21.95 -4.13 17.45
CA ALA A 689 23.31 -3.75 17.83
C ALA A 689 23.52 -3.77 19.36
N THR A 690 22.50 -3.36 20.13
CA THR A 690 22.57 -3.37 21.60
C THR A 690 22.27 -4.73 22.23
N ARG A 691 21.57 -5.63 21.52
CA ARG A 691 21.09 -6.94 22.03
C ARG A 691 21.82 -8.12 21.41
N GLY A 692 23.02 -7.89 20.86
CA GLY A 692 23.75 -8.88 20.06
C GLY A 692 24.00 -10.21 20.78
N GLU A 693 24.20 -10.20 22.11
CA GLU A 693 24.39 -11.41 22.91
C GLU A 693 23.13 -12.31 22.99
N TRP A 694 21.95 -11.72 22.79
CA TRP A 694 20.65 -12.41 22.84
C TRP A 694 20.12 -12.79 21.46
N LEU A 695 20.89 -12.53 20.40
CA LEU A 695 20.45 -12.72 19.02
C LEU A 695 21.41 -13.66 18.28
N GLU A 696 20.86 -14.75 17.77
CA GLU A 696 21.58 -15.67 16.89
C GLU A 696 21.10 -15.46 15.44
N ARG A 697 22.02 -15.23 14.50
CA ARG A 697 21.64 -15.17 13.08
C ARG A 697 21.45 -16.59 12.56
N VAL A 698 20.25 -16.90 12.10
CA VAL A 698 19.87 -18.25 11.62
C VAL A 698 19.72 -18.32 10.10
N ALA A 699 19.48 -17.20 9.43
CA ALA A 699 19.50 -17.09 7.97
C ALA A 699 19.88 -15.67 7.52
N ASP A 700 19.90 -15.44 6.21
CA ASP A 700 20.09 -14.09 5.68
C ASP A 700 18.96 -13.16 6.14
N SER A 701 19.34 -12.14 6.91
CA SER A 701 18.41 -11.16 7.47
C SER A 701 17.34 -11.73 8.42
N LEU A 702 17.55 -12.92 9.03
CA LEU A 702 16.67 -13.51 10.05
C LEU A 702 17.47 -13.89 11.30
N TYR A 703 16.95 -13.51 12.47
CA TYR A 703 17.55 -13.82 13.76
C TYR A 703 16.62 -14.67 14.63
N LEU A 704 17.19 -15.41 15.57
CA LEU A 704 16.53 -16.13 16.64
C LEU A 704 16.84 -15.41 17.96
N TRP A 705 15.80 -15.17 18.76
CA TRP A 705 15.91 -14.65 20.12
C TRP A 705 16.35 -15.76 21.08
N LYS A 706 17.46 -15.53 21.79
CA LYS A 706 18.04 -16.45 22.79
C LYS A 706 17.71 -16.04 24.23
N GLY A 707 17.07 -14.88 24.42
CA GLY A 707 16.56 -14.48 25.74
C GLY A 707 15.22 -15.15 26.07
N ALA A 708 14.69 -14.84 27.24
CA ALA A 708 13.36 -15.31 27.65
C ALA A 708 12.21 -14.62 26.89
N TYR A 709 11.05 -15.28 26.90
CA TYR A 709 9.79 -14.76 26.36
C TYR A 709 8.73 -14.80 27.45
N ASP A 710 8.41 -13.64 28.00
CA ASP A 710 7.46 -13.48 29.10
C ASP A 710 6.02 -13.41 28.57
N GLU A 711 5.10 -14.09 29.27
CA GLU A 711 3.69 -14.20 28.87
C GLU A 711 2.93 -12.86 28.97
N ARG A 712 3.41 -11.91 29.79
CA ARG A 712 2.83 -10.58 29.95
C ARG A 712 3.60 -9.52 29.14
N LEU A 713 4.93 -9.58 29.11
CA LEU A 713 5.80 -8.54 28.56
C LEU A 713 6.27 -8.85 27.13
N GLY A 714 6.27 -10.12 26.73
CA GLY A 714 6.85 -10.61 25.48
C GLY A 714 8.37 -10.75 25.58
N MET A 715 9.09 -10.24 24.59
CA MET A 715 10.53 -10.40 24.50
C MET A 715 11.28 -9.63 25.62
N VAL A 716 12.02 -10.35 26.48
CA VAL A 716 12.76 -9.80 27.65
C VAL A 716 14.21 -10.30 27.71
N GLU A 717 15.14 -9.41 28.07
CA GLU A 717 16.57 -9.71 28.22
C GLU A 717 16.78 -10.51 29.52
N GLY A 718 17.10 -11.79 29.40
CA GLY A 718 17.27 -12.72 30.53
C GLY A 718 17.53 -14.13 30.04
N TYR A 719 18.35 -14.90 30.79
CA TYR A 719 18.72 -16.26 30.42
C TYR A 719 17.50 -17.19 30.61
N ALA A 720 17.05 -17.83 29.54
CA ALA A 720 16.23 -19.02 29.66
C ALA A 720 17.18 -20.21 29.88
N ASP A 721 17.38 -20.61 31.14
CA ASP A 721 18.07 -21.85 31.50
C ASP A 721 17.01 -22.98 31.66
N PRO A 722 17.31 -24.24 31.34
CA PRO A 722 16.72 -24.96 30.20
C PRO A 722 15.68 -26.00 30.68
N ALA A 723 15.15 -25.82 31.90
CA ALA A 723 14.28 -26.77 32.59
C ALA A 723 12.80 -26.33 32.67
N ASP A 724 12.49 -25.07 32.35
CA ASP A 724 11.13 -24.55 32.24
C ASP A 724 10.77 -24.48 30.74
N LEU A 725 9.84 -25.25 30.19
CA LEU A 725 8.58 -25.74 30.78
C LEU A 725 8.26 -27.17 30.31
N ILE A 726 8.91 -28.18 30.89
CA ILE A 726 8.38 -29.56 30.87
C ILE A 726 7.04 -29.56 31.62
N VAL A 727 5.92 -29.45 30.90
CA VAL A 727 4.81 -30.43 30.72
C VAL A 727 4.00 -30.03 29.49
#